data_AF-A0A8C1SYT6-F1
#
_entry.id   AF-A0A8C1SYT6-F1
#
_cell.length_a   1.000
_cell.length_b   1.000
_cell.length_c   1.000
_cell.angle_alpha   90.00
_cell.angle_beta   90.00
_cell.angle_gamma   90.00
#
_symmetry.space_group_name_H-M   'P 1'
#
loop_
_entity.id
_entity.type
_entity.pdbx_description
1 polymer ?
#
loop_
_entity_poly.entity_id
_entity_poly.type
_entity_poly.pdbx_seq_one_letter_code
_entity_poly.pdbx_strand_id
1 'polypeptide(L)'
;DSSMSVWYTIFFKVVAAVRPHSTNNIPAIMFKNLLDRLIRLQELIMAPSRYNIRLKIRQLPLDTTDTRPLLKEMKRSREFRIIFDCSHIMAAQILKQVSSYSVKDLMAINLEPYRFCGVNMTGFRILNVDNPQVVSIVEKWSLERQIPPKPDSGLLEGIMTTDAALTYDAVHIVSVSYQHAPQMTVNSLQCHRHKPWRFGGRFMSFIKESHWDGLTGRLCFNKTTGLRTDFDLDIVSLKEEGLQKVGKWSASGGLNITEVPRQNGMNITDSLSNRSLVITTILEEPYVMLKRSDKALVGNDRFEGFCIDLLKELASILGFSYEIHLVPDGKYGFQDDKGQWNGMIKELMEHRADLAVAPLTITFMREKAIDFSKPFLNTGISILYRRPNSTNSGFFSFLNPMTPDIWVYILLAYLGVSCVLFVIARFSPYEWYDAHPCNPGSDVVENNFTLLNSFWFGVGSLMQQGSELMPKALSTRIIGGIWWFFTLIIISSYTANLAAFLTVERMDSPVDSADDLAKQTKIEYGVVKDGATMSFFKKSRVSTFEKMWAFMSSRQSTSFVKSIEDGIQRVLKSDYALLMESTTIEYVTRINCNLTQVGGIIDSKGYGIGTPKGSPYRDKITIAILGILEDGRLHMLKEKWWSGSSCLEDERYETGPMGIQNLGGIFIVLASGLVLSVFVAIGEFIYKLRKNTEREQVRLIGNRQPSHNTLATAKNTLATTQKTLVHA
;
A
#
# COMPACT_ATOMS: atom_id res chain seq x y z
N ASP A 1 -43.66 -35.01 -27.77
CA ASP A 1 -42.31 -35.45 -27.39
C ASP A 1 -41.15 -34.84 -28.16
N SER A 2 -41.18 -34.79 -29.49
CA SER A 2 -40.09 -34.21 -30.30
C SER A 2 -40.13 -32.67 -30.44
N SER A 3 -41.28 -32.03 -30.19
CA SER A 3 -41.41 -30.56 -30.19
C SER A 3 -40.64 -29.89 -29.05
N MET A 4 -40.43 -30.56 -27.90
CA MET A 4 -39.68 -30.03 -26.76
C MET A 4 -38.15 -30.03 -26.95
N SER A 5 -37.59 -30.83 -27.86
CA SER A 5 -36.15 -30.75 -28.21
C SER A 5 -35.81 -29.41 -28.89
N VAL A 6 -36.78 -28.86 -29.62
CA VAL A 6 -36.68 -27.55 -30.25
C VAL A 6 -36.61 -26.47 -29.17
N TRP A 7 -37.44 -26.53 -28.11
CA TRP A 7 -37.41 -25.56 -27.00
C TRP A 7 -36.04 -25.34 -26.38
N TYR A 8 -35.23 -26.40 -26.20
CA TYR A 8 -33.89 -26.26 -25.62
C TYR A 8 -32.84 -25.76 -26.62
N THR A 9 -32.98 -26.12 -27.91
CA THR A 9 -32.14 -25.57 -29.00
C THR A 9 -32.37 -24.06 -29.15
N ILE A 10 -33.63 -23.65 -28.99
CA ILE A 10 -34.09 -22.27 -28.98
C ILE A 10 -33.57 -21.53 -27.75
N PHE A 11 -33.76 -22.12 -26.57
CA PHE A 11 -33.28 -21.59 -25.30
C PHE A 11 -31.77 -21.37 -25.35
N PHE A 12 -30.99 -22.28 -25.97
CA PHE A 12 -29.56 -22.08 -26.16
C PHE A 12 -29.24 -20.98 -27.18
N LYS A 13 -29.92 -20.91 -28.33
CA LYS A 13 -29.73 -19.80 -29.29
C LYS A 13 -30.08 -18.44 -28.68
N VAL A 14 -31.11 -18.37 -27.85
CA VAL A 14 -31.50 -17.17 -27.10
C VAL A 14 -30.48 -16.85 -26.01
N VAL A 15 -30.09 -17.82 -25.17
CA VAL A 15 -29.12 -17.60 -24.08
C VAL A 15 -27.70 -17.33 -24.60
N ALA A 16 -27.33 -17.91 -25.75
CA ALA A 16 -26.06 -17.62 -26.44
C ALA A 16 -26.09 -16.23 -27.11
N ALA A 17 -27.23 -15.79 -27.66
CA ALA A 17 -27.39 -14.47 -28.28
C ALA A 17 -27.57 -13.34 -27.25
N VAL A 18 -28.11 -13.61 -26.06
CA VAL A 18 -28.20 -12.66 -24.93
C VAL A 18 -26.84 -12.50 -24.20
N ARG A 19 -25.78 -13.18 -24.65
CA ARG A 19 -24.47 -13.14 -23.99
C ARG A 19 -23.57 -12.05 -24.57
N PRO A 20 -23.09 -11.07 -23.79
CA PRO A 20 -21.88 -10.34 -24.15
C PRO A 20 -20.68 -11.29 -24.06
N HIS A 21 -19.79 -11.25 -25.06
CA HIS A 21 -18.63 -12.13 -25.28
C HIS A 21 -17.55 -12.17 -24.18
N SER A 22 -17.80 -11.65 -22.98
CA SER A 22 -16.81 -11.55 -21.91
C SER A 22 -17.44 -11.87 -20.57
N THR A 23 -17.19 -13.06 -19.99
CA THR A 23 -17.19 -13.29 -18.53
C THR A 23 -16.83 -14.75 -18.21
N ASN A 24 -15.81 -14.94 -17.38
CA ASN A 24 -15.22 -16.21 -16.91
C ASN A 24 -16.11 -17.08 -15.97
N ASN A 25 -17.42 -16.86 -15.88
CA ASN A 25 -18.28 -17.57 -14.92
C ASN A 25 -18.92 -18.84 -15.52
N ILE A 26 -18.69 -19.98 -14.85
CA ILE A 26 -19.20 -21.32 -15.19
C ILE A 26 -20.70 -21.41 -14.85
N PRO A 27 -21.62 -21.52 -15.82
CA PRO A 27 -23.04 -21.71 -15.54
C PRO A 27 -23.33 -23.10 -14.91
N ALA A 28 -24.28 -23.12 -13.98
CA ALA A 28 -24.81 -24.34 -13.35
C ALA A 28 -26.24 -24.63 -13.83
N ILE A 29 -26.56 -25.90 -14.06
CA ILE A 29 -27.90 -26.35 -14.51
C ILE A 29 -28.51 -27.25 -13.45
N MET A 30 -29.75 -26.95 -13.10
CA MET A 30 -30.56 -27.69 -12.13
C MET A 30 -31.76 -28.33 -12.81
N PHE A 31 -31.93 -29.65 -12.67
CA PHE A 31 -33.06 -30.41 -13.24
C PHE A 31 -33.57 -31.48 -12.27
N LYS A 32 -34.87 -31.81 -12.34
CA LYS A 32 -35.53 -32.71 -11.36
C LYS A 32 -35.45 -34.20 -11.68
N ASN A 33 -35.58 -34.62 -12.94
CA ASN A 33 -35.80 -36.05 -13.26
C ASN A 33 -34.90 -36.55 -14.40
N LEU A 34 -34.25 -37.71 -14.22
CA LEU A 34 -33.12 -38.15 -15.04
C LEU A 34 -33.53 -38.83 -16.36
N LEU A 35 -34.63 -39.59 -16.42
CA LEU A 35 -34.99 -40.37 -17.61
C LEU A 35 -35.60 -39.54 -18.75
N ASP A 36 -36.64 -38.74 -18.50
CA ASP A 36 -37.32 -37.99 -19.57
C ASP A 36 -36.66 -36.66 -19.92
N ARG A 37 -35.84 -36.10 -19.01
CA ARG A 37 -35.29 -34.73 -19.18
C ARG A 37 -33.84 -34.68 -19.65
N LEU A 38 -33.01 -35.72 -19.44
CA LEU A 38 -31.65 -35.73 -20.03
C LEU A 38 -31.68 -35.81 -21.56
N ILE A 39 -32.63 -36.55 -22.13
CA ILE A 39 -32.85 -36.64 -23.58
C ILE A 39 -33.17 -35.24 -24.13
N ARG A 40 -33.92 -34.42 -23.37
CA ARG A 40 -34.26 -33.04 -23.71
C ARG A 40 -33.08 -32.07 -23.55
N LEU A 41 -32.17 -32.37 -22.62
CA LEU A 41 -30.95 -31.59 -22.32
C LEU A 41 -29.72 -32.02 -23.15
N GLN A 42 -29.82 -33.09 -23.96
CA GLN A 42 -28.68 -33.65 -24.70
C GLN A 42 -28.02 -32.64 -25.64
N GLU A 43 -28.80 -31.84 -26.37
CA GLU A 43 -28.29 -30.74 -27.21
C GLU A 43 -27.50 -29.71 -26.38
N LEU A 44 -27.91 -29.48 -25.13
CA LEU A 44 -27.30 -28.53 -24.23
C LEU A 44 -26.02 -29.09 -23.58
N ILE A 45 -25.97 -30.41 -23.34
CA ILE A 45 -24.77 -31.14 -22.90
C ILE A 45 -23.72 -31.22 -24.02
N MET A 46 -24.15 -31.21 -25.29
CA MET A 46 -23.23 -31.18 -26.44
C MET A 46 -22.71 -29.77 -26.75
N ALA A 47 -23.38 -28.71 -26.30
CA ALA A 47 -22.98 -27.32 -26.56
C ALA A 47 -21.57 -26.90 -26.04
N PRO A 48 -21.08 -27.36 -24.87
CA PRO A 48 -19.70 -27.15 -24.41
C PRO A 48 -18.63 -27.47 -25.46
N SER A 49 -18.85 -28.51 -26.27
CA SER A 49 -17.91 -28.91 -27.33
C SER A 49 -17.84 -27.89 -28.48
N ARG A 50 -18.94 -27.17 -28.75
CA ARG A 50 -19.04 -26.21 -29.86
C ARG A 50 -18.64 -24.78 -29.46
N TYR A 51 -18.83 -24.41 -28.19
CA TYR A 51 -18.68 -23.02 -27.72
C TYR A 51 -17.67 -22.84 -26.57
N ASN A 52 -16.92 -23.89 -26.22
CA ASN A 52 -15.91 -23.90 -25.16
C ASN A 52 -16.43 -23.38 -23.79
N ILE A 53 -17.64 -23.80 -23.43
CA ILE A 53 -18.30 -23.40 -22.18
C ILE A 53 -18.11 -24.49 -21.13
N ARG A 54 -17.59 -24.14 -19.95
CA ARG A 54 -17.61 -25.05 -18.80
C ARG A 54 -19.00 -25.04 -18.19
N LEU A 55 -19.59 -26.21 -17.97
CA LEU A 55 -20.93 -26.38 -17.44
C LEU A 55 -20.91 -27.30 -16.21
N LYS A 56 -21.65 -26.94 -15.16
CA LYS A 56 -21.89 -27.83 -14.01
C LYS A 56 -23.34 -28.31 -14.02
N ILE A 57 -23.53 -29.61 -13.88
CA ILE A 57 -24.84 -30.25 -13.94
C ILE A 57 -25.17 -30.75 -12.52
N ARG A 58 -26.30 -30.30 -11.96
CA ARG A 58 -26.78 -30.66 -10.64
C ARG A 58 -28.22 -31.20 -10.74
N GLN A 59 -28.50 -32.28 -10.04
CA GLN A 59 -29.84 -32.84 -9.95
C GLN A 59 -30.54 -32.32 -8.69
N LEU A 60 -31.79 -31.90 -8.82
CA LEU A 60 -32.65 -31.59 -7.68
C LEU A 60 -33.09 -32.91 -7.00
N PRO A 61 -33.09 -32.97 -5.65
CA PRO A 61 -33.52 -34.17 -4.94
C PRO A 61 -34.95 -34.56 -5.32
N LEU A 62 -35.15 -35.86 -5.60
CA LEU A 62 -36.44 -36.43 -5.97
C LEU A 62 -37.30 -36.72 -4.73
N ASP A 63 -36.65 -37.11 -3.63
CA ASP A 63 -37.30 -37.67 -2.44
C ASP A 63 -37.61 -36.61 -1.37
N THR A 64 -36.96 -35.45 -1.45
CA THR A 64 -37.12 -34.37 -0.47
C THR A 64 -37.48 -33.06 -1.17
N THR A 65 -38.31 -32.28 -0.48
CA THR A 65 -38.71 -30.95 -0.95
C THR A 65 -37.73 -29.86 -0.49
N ASP A 66 -36.71 -30.22 0.30
CA ASP A 66 -35.70 -29.32 0.83
C ASP A 66 -34.45 -29.27 -0.07
N THR A 67 -34.26 -28.14 -0.76
CA THR A 67 -33.11 -27.90 -1.64
C THR A 67 -31.98 -27.11 -0.95
N ARG A 68 -32.14 -26.73 0.33
CA ARG A 68 -31.17 -25.91 1.08
C ARG A 68 -29.74 -26.48 1.11
N PRO A 69 -29.51 -27.80 1.27
CA PRO A 69 -28.15 -28.35 1.25
C PRO A 69 -27.45 -28.13 -0.09
N LEU A 70 -28.19 -28.32 -1.19
CA LEU A 70 -27.68 -28.11 -2.55
C LEU A 70 -27.40 -26.62 -2.79
N LEU A 71 -28.30 -25.72 -2.37
CA LEU A 71 -28.10 -24.28 -2.48
C LEU A 71 -26.89 -23.79 -1.65
N LYS A 72 -26.66 -24.36 -0.46
CA LYS A 72 -25.46 -24.07 0.35
C LYS A 72 -24.18 -24.52 -0.36
N GLU A 73 -24.20 -25.69 -1.00
CA GLU A 73 -23.08 -26.17 -1.79
C GLU A 73 -22.80 -25.28 -3.01
N MET A 74 -23.86 -24.84 -3.69
CA MET A 74 -23.78 -23.91 -4.82
C MET A 74 -23.18 -22.56 -4.40
N LYS A 75 -23.60 -22.04 -3.23
CA LYS A 75 -23.01 -20.84 -2.60
C LYS A 75 -21.52 -21.04 -2.32
N ARG A 76 -21.12 -22.18 -1.75
CA ARG A 76 -19.71 -22.52 -1.50
C ARG A 76 -18.90 -22.58 -2.80
N SER A 77 -19.50 -23.08 -3.87
CA SER A 77 -18.87 -23.18 -5.19
C SER A 77 -18.96 -21.92 -6.06
N ARG A 78 -19.52 -20.82 -5.52
CA ARG A 78 -19.64 -19.50 -6.16
C ARG A 78 -20.38 -19.54 -7.51
N GLU A 79 -21.52 -20.23 -7.54
CA GLU A 79 -22.36 -20.36 -8.74
C GLU A 79 -23.41 -19.24 -8.80
N PHE A 80 -23.16 -18.20 -9.61
CA PHE A 80 -24.03 -17.02 -9.74
C PHE A 80 -24.97 -17.05 -10.95
N ARG A 81 -24.74 -17.96 -11.91
CA ARG A 81 -25.52 -18.12 -13.14
C ARG A 81 -26.14 -19.50 -13.16
N ILE A 82 -27.42 -19.57 -12.79
CA ILE A 82 -28.11 -20.84 -12.61
C ILE A 82 -29.31 -20.92 -13.54
N ILE A 83 -29.44 -22.06 -14.22
CA ILE A 83 -30.57 -22.40 -15.09
C ILE A 83 -31.44 -23.41 -14.35
N PHE A 84 -32.74 -23.14 -14.31
CA PHE A 84 -33.73 -23.99 -13.63
C PHE A 84 -34.67 -24.61 -14.64
N ASP A 85 -34.71 -25.94 -14.66
CA ASP A 85 -35.67 -26.73 -15.41
C ASP A 85 -36.46 -27.62 -14.45
N CYS A 86 -37.59 -27.11 -13.97
CA CYS A 86 -38.45 -27.81 -13.02
C CYS A 86 -39.93 -27.46 -13.23
N SER A 87 -40.84 -28.09 -12.47
CA SER A 87 -42.26 -27.73 -12.54
C SER A 87 -42.52 -26.40 -11.81
N HIS A 88 -43.59 -25.67 -12.18
CA HIS A 88 -43.97 -24.41 -11.54
C HIS A 88 -44.11 -24.53 -10.00
N ILE A 89 -44.59 -25.67 -9.49
CA ILE A 89 -44.67 -25.96 -8.04
C ILE A 89 -43.26 -26.01 -7.40
N MET A 90 -42.32 -26.70 -8.06
CA MET A 90 -40.95 -26.81 -7.57
C MET A 90 -40.21 -25.48 -7.69
N ALA A 91 -40.45 -24.71 -8.75
CA ALA A 91 -39.91 -23.37 -8.92
C ALA A 91 -40.40 -22.43 -7.81
N ALA A 92 -41.68 -22.52 -7.42
CA ALA A 92 -42.24 -21.72 -6.32
C ALA A 92 -41.65 -22.11 -4.98
N GLN A 93 -41.44 -23.42 -4.75
CA GLN A 93 -40.80 -23.93 -3.55
C GLN A 93 -39.32 -23.56 -3.46
N ILE A 94 -38.59 -23.67 -4.58
CA ILE A 94 -37.22 -23.20 -4.67
C ILE A 94 -37.25 -21.73 -4.32
N LEU A 95 -38.00 -20.88 -5.04
CA LEU A 95 -38.20 -19.46 -4.76
C LEU A 95 -38.47 -19.15 -3.28
N LYS A 96 -39.34 -19.90 -2.61
CA LYS A 96 -39.59 -19.75 -1.17
C LYS A 96 -38.37 -20.05 -0.29
N GLN A 97 -37.56 -21.05 -0.63
CA GLN A 97 -36.27 -21.34 0.04
C GLN A 97 -35.17 -20.34 -0.34
N VAL A 98 -35.42 -19.61 -1.41
CA VAL A 98 -34.55 -18.74 -2.20
C VAL A 98 -34.93 -17.26 -2.01
N SER A 99 -35.97 -16.94 -1.23
CA SER A 99 -36.03 -15.67 -0.49
C SER A 99 -34.89 -15.57 0.53
N SER A 100 -34.12 -16.66 0.67
CA SER A 100 -32.71 -16.62 1.08
C SER A 100 -31.69 -16.49 -0.08
N TYR A 101 -31.88 -17.03 -1.29
CA TYR A 101 -31.06 -16.86 -2.54
C TYR A 101 -31.73 -17.24 -3.91
N SER A 102 -32.15 -16.27 -4.76
CA SER A 102 -32.99 -16.19 -6.03
C SER A 102 -32.91 -17.21 -7.23
N VAL A 103 -34.07 -17.56 -7.85
CA VAL A 103 -34.29 -18.59 -8.93
C VAL A 103 -35.64 -18.46 -9.70
N LYS A 104 -35.80 -18.89 -10.98
CA LYS A 104 -37.01 -18.71 -11.85
C LYS A 104 -37.85 -19.96 -12.18
N ASP A 105 -39.17 -19.75 -12.32
CA ASP A 105 -40.01 -19.99 -13.51
C ASP A 105 -41.28 -19.10 -13.39
N LEU A 106 -41.72 -18.37 -14.42
CA LEU A 106 -42.15 -16.96 -14.16
C LEU A 106 -43.64 -16.60 -14.36
N MET A 107 -44.45 -17.44 -15.01
CA MET A 107 -45.83 -17.08 -15.37
C MET A 107 -46.88 -17.44 -14.29
N ALA A 108 -46.61 -18.46 -13.48
CA ALA A 108 -47.56 -18.98 -12.50
C ALA A 108 -47.16 -18.67 -11.04
N ILE A 109 -46.08 -17.90 -10.84
CA ILE A 109 -45.46 -17.68 -9.53
C ILE A 109 -45.56 -16.21 -9.15
N ASN A 110 -45.86 -15.90 -7.88
CA ASN A 110 -45.84 -14.53 -7.39
C ASN A 110 -44.39 -14.03 -7.28
N LEU A 111 -44.07 -12.99 -8.06
CA LEU A 111 -42.72 -12.41 -8.15
C LEU A 111 -42.59 -11.07 -7.45
N GLU A 112 -43.68 -10.51 -6.93
CA GLU A 112 -43.67 -9.24 -6.21
C GLU A 112 -42.62 -9.19 -5.10
N PRO A 113 -42.43 -10.24 -4.27
CA PRO A 113 -41.41 -10.24 -3.22
C PRO A 113 -39.97 -10.15 -3.75
N TYR A 114 -39.73 -10.47 -5.01
CA TYR A 114 -38.39 -10.59 -5.59
C TYR A 114 -38.00 -9.42 -6.51
N ARG A 115 -38.93 -8.48 -6.77
CA ARG A 115 -38.72 -7.32 -7.66
C ARG A 115 -37.59 -6.40 -7.19
N PHE A 116 -37.44 -6.25 -5.86
CA PHE A 116 -36.48 -5.33 -5.24
C PHE A 116 -35.18 -6.01 -4.78
N CYS A 117 -34.99 -7.30 -5.04
CA CYS A 117 -33.84 -8.06 -4.55
C CYS A 117 -32.57 -7.94 -5.44
N GLY A 118 -32.59 -7.09 -6.47
CA GLY A 118 -31.43 -6.87 -7.36
C GLY A 118 -31.03 -8.07 -8.22
N VAL A 119 -31.88 -9.10 -8.34
CA VAL A 119 -31.58 -10.30 -9.13
C VAL A 119 -32.17 -10.21 -10.54
N ASN A 120 -31.30 -10.36 -11.54
CA ASN A 120 -31.71 -10.37 -12.95
C ASN A 120 -32.47 -11.65 -13.29
N MET A 121 -33.80 -11.54 -13.34
CA MET A 121 -34.67 -12.63 -13.74
C MET A 121 -35.18 -12.47 -15.18
N THR A 122 -35.17 -13.55 -15.96
CA THR A 122 -35.56 -13.68 -17.36
C THR A 122 -36.32 -14.99 -17.49
N GLY A 123 -37.45 -14.98 -18.18
CA GLY A 123 -38.30 -16.14 -18.43
C GLY A 123 -38.79 -16.14 -19.87
N PHE A 124 -39.57 -17.16 -20.21
CA PHE A 124 -40.13 -17.33 -21.54
C PHE A 124 -41.66 -17.31 -21.45
N ARG A 125 -42.29 -16.74 -22.47
CA ARG A 125 -43.74 -16.73 -22.62
C ARG A 125 -44.11 -17.15 -24.03
N ILE A 126 -45.03 -18.11 -24.15
CA ILE A 126 -45.55 -18.60 -25.43
C ILE A 126 -46.87 -17.92 -25.83
N LEU A 127 -47.60 -17.37 -24.85
CA LEU A 127 -48.84 -16.65 -25.09
C LEU A 127 -48.57 -15.36 -25.86
N ASN A 128 -49.31 -15.16 -26.96
CA ASN A 128 -49.21 -13.95 -27.77
C ASN A 128 -50.06 -12.82 -27.17
N VAL A 129 -49.54 -12.18 -26.13
CA VAL A 129 -50.22 -11.09 -25.39
C VAL A 129 -50.33 -9.81 -26.23
N ASP A 130 -49.61 -9.72 -27.35
CA ASP A 130 -49.74 -8.58 -28.28
C ASP A 130 -51.08 -8.62 -29.04
N ASN A 131 -51.76 -9.78 -29.11
CA ASN A 131 -53.06 -9.91 -29.74
C ASN A 131 -54.20 -9.54 -28.75
N PRO A 132 -55.01 -8.50 -29.02
CA PRO A 132 -56.10 -8.07 -28.15
C PRO A 132 -57.12 -9.18 -27.85
N GLN A 133 -57.34 -10.11 -28.80
CA GLN A 133 -58.25 -11.23 -28.58
C GLN A 133 -57.73 -12.18 -27.49
N VAL A 134 -56.42 -12.42 -27.45
CA VAL A 134 -55.79 -13.26 -26.42
C VAL A 134 -55.92 -12.59 -25.06
N VAL A 135 -55.69 -11.27 -24.97
CA VAL A 135 -55.86 -10.50 -23.74
C VAL A 135 -57.31 -10.63 -23.22
N SER A 136 -58.31 -10.45 -24.09
CA SER A 136 -59.72 -10.56 -23.69
C SER A 136 -60.11 -11.95 -23.17
N ILE A 137 -59.54 -13.02 -23.75
CA ILE A 137 -59.78 -14.41 -23.32
C ILE A 137 -59.12 -14.68 -21.97
N VAL A 138 -57.91 -14.16 -21.76
CA VAL A 138 -57.18 -14.28 -20.49
C VAL A 138 -57.88 -13.49 -19.38
N GLU A 139 -58.39 -12.29 -19.68
CA GLU A 139 -59.18 -11.49 -18.74
C GLU A 139 -60.48 -12.20 -18.36
N LYS A 140 -61.23 -12.71 -19.34
CA LYS A 140 -62.45 -13.49 -19.09
C LYS A 140 -62.17 -14.73 -18.23
N TRP A 141 -61.08 -15.44 -18.51
CA TRP A 141 -60.64 -16.58 -17.70
C TRP A 141 -60.36 -16.19 -16.25
N SER A 142 -59.70 -15.05 -16.03
CA SER A 142 -59.38 -14.55 -14.69
C SER A 142 -60.63 -14.17 -13.88
N LEU A 143 -61.65 -13.63 -14.56
CA LEU A 143 -62.94 -13.27 -13.95
C LEU A 143 -63.77 -14.51 -13.55
N GLU A 144 -63.77 -15.56 -14.37
CA GLU A 144 -64.56 -16.79 -14.13
C GLU A 144 -63.98 -17.68 -13.02
N ARG A 145 -62.71 -17.50 -12.64
CA ARG A 145 -61.99 -18.35 -11.66
C ARG A 145 -61.53 -17.60 -10.40
N GLN A 146 -62.33 -16.66 -9.88
CA GLN A 146 -62.06 -16.03 -8.59
C GLN A 146 -62.19 -17.04 -7.42
N ILE A 147 -61.11 -17.79 -7.19
CA ILE A 147 -60.90 -18.59 -5.99
C ILE A 147 -60.22 -17.65 -4.96
N PRO A 148 -60.62 -17.66 -3.67
CA PRO A 148 -59.95 -16.85 -2.66
C PRO A 148 -58.45 -17.20 -2.57
N PRO A 149 -57.55 -16.20 -2.57
CA PRO A 149 -56.11 -16.44 -2.65
C PRO A 149 -55.61 -17.23 -1.45
N LYS A 150 -54.85 -18.32 -1.68
CA LYS A 150 -54.07 -18.98 -0.61
C LYS A 150 -52.68 -18.34 -0.50
N PRO A 151 -52.44 -17.45 0.49
CA PRO A 151 -51.19 -16.66 0.57
C PRO A 151 -49.92 -17.50 0.73
N ASP A 152 -50.01 -18.74 1.22
CA ASP A 152 -48.84 -19.59 1.51
C ASP A 152 -48.24 -20.34 0.31
N SER A 153 -48.93 -20.37 -0.83
CA SER A 153 -48.58 -21.20 -1.99
C SER A 153 -47.49 -20.60 -2.88
N GLY A 154 -47.35 -19.26 -2.89
CA GLY A 154 -46.43 -18.55 -3.78
C GLY A 154 -46.81 -18.58 -5.26
N LEU A 155 -48.01 -19.05 -5.62
CA LEU A 155 -48.52 -19.12 -6.99
C LEU A 155 -49.46 -17.94 -7.28
N LEU A 156 -49.47 -17.47 -8.53
CA LEU A 156 -50.47 -16.51 -9.02
C LEU A 156 -51.76 -17.28 -9.36
N GLU A 157 -52.78 -17.17 -8.49
CA GLU A 157 -54.11 -17.75 -8.74
C GLU A 157 -54.93 -16.83 -9.67
N GLY A 158 -55.65 -17.41 -10.62
CA GLY A 158 -56.48 -16.67 -11.61
C GLY A 158 -55.83 -16.42 -12.98
N ILE A 159 -54.56 -16.77 -13.18
CA ILE A 159 -53.90 -16.66 -14.50
C ILE A 159 -54.10 -17.95 -15.31
N MET A 160 -54.31 -17.82 -16.62
CA MET A 160 -54.37 -18.97 -17.53
C MET A 160 -53.00 -19.66 -17.64
N THR A 161 -52.94 -20.96 -17.30
CA THR A 161 -51.71 -21.75 -17.42
C THR A 161 -51.40 -22.05 -18.89
N THR A 162 -50.12 -22.28 -19.21
CA THR A 162 -49.69 -22.66 -20.57
C THR A 162 -50.38 -23.93 -21.06
N ASP A 163 -50.61 -24.90 -20.17
CA ASP A 163 -51.29 -26.16 -20.49
C ASP A 163 -52.77 -25.93 -20.83
N ALA A 164 -53.44 -25.01 -20.13
CA ALA A 164 -54.81 -24.62 -20.46
C ALA A 164 -54.87 -23.92 -21.82
N ALA A 165 -53.93 -23.02 -22.11
CA ALA A 165 -53.84 -22.34 -23.40
C ALA A 165 -53.59 -23.31 -24.57
N LEU A 166 -52.69 -24.29 -24.39
CA LEU A 166 -52.45 -25.33 -25.39
C LEU A 166 -53.67 -26.24 -25.57
N THR A 167 -54.43 -26.52 -24.51
CA THR A 167 -55.67 -27.29 -24.59
C THR A 167 -56.75 -26.54 -25.36
N TYR A 168 -56.86 -25.22 -25.14
CA TYR A 168 -57.77 -24.34 -25.90
C TYR A 168 -57.43 -24.37 -27.39
N ASP A 169 -56.15 -24.19 -27.73
CA ASP A 169 -55.67 -24.27 -29.10
C ASP A 169 -55.88 -25.66 -29.73
N ALA A 170 -55.73 -26.73 -28.94
CA ALA A 170 -55.95 -28.11 -29.38
C ALA A 170 -57.42 -28.41 -29.71
N VAL A 171 -58.37 -27.85 -28.96
CA VAL A 171 -59.81 -28.00 -29.27
C VAL A 171 -60.13 -27.29 -30.58
N HIS A 172 -59.60 -26.08 -30.77
CA HIS A 172 -59.88 -25.28 -31.96
C HIS A 172 -59.25 -25.87 -33.22
N ILE A 173 -58.02 -26.36 -33.17
CA ILE A 173 -57.40 -26.99 -34.35
C ILE A 173 -58.18 -28.24 -34.79
N VAL A 174 -58.68 -29.05 -33.85
CA VAL A 174 -59.50 -30.23 -34.15
C VAL A 174 -60.87 -29.82 -34.71
N SER A 175 -61.48 -28.77 -34.16
CA SER A 175 -62.74 -28.20 -34.67
C SER A 175 -62.59 -27.71 -36.11
N VAL A 176 -61.56 -26.91 -36.38
CA VAL A 176 -61.24 -26.41 -37.72
C VAL A 176 -60.95 -27.57 -38.68
N SER A 177 -60.19 -28.57 -38.24
CA SER A 177 -59.91 -29.77 -39.05
C SER A 177 -61.19 -30.54 -39.40
N TYR A 178 -62.14 -30.62 -38.48
CA TYR A 178 -63.44 -31.27 -38.71
C TYR A 178 -64.33 -30.46 -39.66
N GLN A 179 -64.34 -29.13 -39.57
CA GLN A 179 -65.08 -28.27 -40.51
C GLN A 179 -64.58 -28.39 -41.95
N HIS A 180 -63.28 -28.58 -42.15
CA HIS A 180 -62.67 -28.79 -43.48
C HIS A 180 -62.84 -30.22 -44.00
N ALA A 181 -63.22 -31.16 -43.16
CA ALA A 181 -63.41 -32.56 -43.54
C ALA A 181 -64.80 -32.75 -44.20
N PRO A 182 -64.88 -33.51 -45.32
CA PRO A 182 -66.17 -33.92 -45.87
C PRO A 182 -66.89 -34.87 -44.89
N GLN A 183 -68.21 -35.06 -45.04
CA GLN A 183 -68.99 -35.94 -44.16
C GLN A 183 -68.35 -37.33 -44.01
N MET A 184 -67.90 -37.67 -42.79
CA MET A 184 -67.23 -38.93 -42.44
C MET A 184 -68.13 -39.79 -41.54
N THR A 185 -68.01 -41.12 -41.64
CA THR A 185 -68.77 -42.03 -40.77
C THR A 185 -68.07 -42.18 -39.41
N VAL A 186 -68.76 -41.82 -38.34
CA VAL A 186 -68.30 -42.04 -36.96
C VAL A 186 -68.62 -43.47 -36.56
N ASN A 187 -67.58 -44.27 -36.27
CA ASN A 187 -67.71 -45.68 -35.89
C ASN A 187 -67.12 -45.92 -34.50
N SER A 188 -67.80 -46.72 -33.68
CA SER A 188 -67.22 -47.26 -32.45
C SER A 188 -66.32 -48.46 -32.78
N LEU A 189 -65.11 -48.48 -32.20
CA LEU A 189 -64.10 -49.51 -32.44
C LEU A 189 -63.80 -50.29 -31.16
N GLN A 190 -63.35 -51.54 -31.30
CA GLN A 190 -62.92 -52.39 -30.19
C GLN A 190 -61.40 -52.53 -30.18
N CYS A 191 -60.74 -52.19 -29.07
CA CYS A 191 -59.27 -52.22 -28.93
C CYS A 191 -58.67 -53.61 -29.25
N HIS A 192 -59.36 -54.70 -28.89
CA HIS A 192 -58.89 -56.08 -29.11
C HIS A 192 -58.90 -56.53 -30.59
N ARG A 193 -59.69 -55.88 -31.45
CA ARG A 193 -59.89 -56.32 -32.85
C ARG A 193 -58.97 -55.62 -33.85
N HIS A 194 -58.13 -54.67 -33.40
CA HIS A 194 -57.15 -53.93 -34.21
C HIS A 194 -57.68 -53.40 -35.55
N LYS A 195 -58.99 -53.15 -35.69
CA LYS A 195 -59.57 -52.57 -36.91
C LYS A 195 -59.44 -51.05 -36.83
N PRO A 196 -58.59 -50.40 -37.65
CA PRO A 196 -58.46 -48.96 -37.63
C PRO A 196 -59.69 -48.30 -38.26
N TRP A 197 -59.96 -47.07 -37.86
CA TRP A 197 -60.98 -46.27 -38.51
C TRP A 197 -60.55 -45.96 -39.96
N ARG A 198 -61.38 -46.33 -40.94
CA ARG A 198 -61.08 -46.18 -42.38
C ARG A 198 -60.64 -44.76 -42.76
N PHE A 199 -61.24 -43.75 -42.14
CA PHE A 199 -60.94 -42.34 -42.43
C PHE A 199 -59.87 -41.75 -41.51
N GLY A 200 -59.31 -42.50 -40.55
CA GLY A 200 -58.37 -42.00 -39.56
C GLY A 200 -57.11 -41.37 -40.17
N GLY A 201 -56.50 -42.01 -41.17
CA GLY A 201 -55.33 -41.44 -41.86
C GLY A 201 -55.66 -40.18 -42.67
N ARG A 202 -56.86 -40.11 -43.26
CA ARG A 202 -57.32 -38.93 -44.01
C ARG A 202 -57.63 -37.77 -43.07
N PHE A 203 -58.29 -38.05 -41.95
CA PHE A 203 -58.55 -37.05 -40.91
C PHE A 203 -57.25 -36.54 -40.26
N MET A 204 -56.28 -37.42 -40.03
CA MET A 204 -54.95 -37.02 -39.57
C MET A 204 -54.23 -36.10 -40.57
N SER A 205 -54.43 -36.30 -41.87
CA SER A 205 -53.88 -35.42 -42.90
C SER A 205 -54.52 -34.02 -42.83
N PHE A 206 -55.85 -33.94 -42.62
CA PHE A 206 -56.53 -32.66 -42.38
C PHE A 206 -56.00 -31.94 -41.14
N ILE A 207 -55.73 -32.66 -40.04
CA ILE A 207 -55.11 -32.06 -38.84
C ILE A 207 -53.74 -31.48 -39.18
N LYS A 208 -52.89 -32.21 -39.92
CA LYS A 208 -51.55 -31.74 -40.30
C LYS A 208 -51.56 -30.55 -41.27
N GLU A 209 -52.60 -30.42 -42.09
CA GLU A 209 -52.75 -29.34 -43.08
C GLU A 209 -53.51 -28.12 -42.54
N SER A 210 -54.26 -28.29 -41.45
CA SER A 210 -54.99 -27.21 -40.80
C SER A 210 -54.04 -26.15 -40.23
N HIS A 211 -54.47 -24.89 -40.32
CA HIS A 211 -53.80 -23.74 -39.74
C HIS A 211 -54.78 -23.00 -38.84
N TRP A 212 -54.31 -22.57 -37.67
CA TRP A 212 -55.09 -21.80 -36.71
C TRP A 212 -54.18 -20.79 -36.03
N ASP A 213 -54.65 -19.55 -35.90
CA ASP A 213 -53.98 -18.52 -35.09
C ASP A 213 -54.65 -18.51 -33.71
N GLY A 214 -54.02 -19.23 -32.76
CA GLY A 214 -54.54 -19.45 -31.41
C GLY A 214 -53.90 -18.54 -30.36
N LEU A 215 -54.08 -18.90 -29.09
CA LEU A 215 -53.52 -18.20 -27.94
C LEU A 215 -51.98 -18.25 -27.93
N THR A 216 -51.41 -19.34 -28.44
CA THR A 216 -49.96 -19.54 -28.57
C THR A 216 -49.40 -19.07 -29.92
N GLY A 217 -50.16 -18.25 -30.65
CA GLY A 217 -49.82 -17.76 -31.98
C GLY A 217 -50.17 -18.76 -33.08
N ARG A 218 -49.45 -18.67 -34.20
CA ARG A 218 -49.70 -19.50 -35.37
C ARG A 218 -49.38 -20.97 -35.11
N LEU A 219 -50.32 -21.85 -35.42
CA LEU A 219 -50.17 -23.30 -35.34
C LEU A 219 -49.94 -23.85 -36.75
N CYS A 220 -48.71 -24.29 -37.01
CA CYS A 220 -48.34 -25.00 -38.23
C CYS A 220 -47.61 -26.30 -37.89
N PHE A 221 -48.01 -27.38 -38.54
CA PHE A 221 -47.44 -28.71 -38.35
C PHE A 221 -46.58 -29.09 -39.55
N ASN A 222 -45.48 -29.79 -39.28
CA ASN A 222 -44.69 -30.39 -40.34
C ASN A 222 -45.48 -31.55 -40.97
N LYS A 223 -45.65 -31.53 -42.29
CA LYS A 223 -46.46 -32.51 -43.03
C LYS A 223 -45.98 -33.96 -42.84
N THR A 224 -44.67 -34.17 -42.70
CA THR A 224 -44.10 -35.52 -42.53
C THR A 224 -44.28 -36.03 -41.11
N THR A 225 -43.86 -35.25 -40.11
CA THR A 225 -43.82 -35.70 -38.71
C THR A 225 -45.11 -35.41 -37.93
N GLY A 226 -45.95 -34.48 -38.37
CA GLY A 226 -47.14 -34.02 -37.65
C GLY A 226 -46.83 -33.18 -36.40
N LEU A 227 -45.60 -32.69 -36.27
CA LEU A 227 -45.15 -31.95 -35.10
C LEU A 227 -45.17 -30.45 -35.38
N ARG A 228 -45.50 -29.66 -34.35
CA ARG A 228 -45.36 -28.20 -34.41
C ARG A 228 -43.87 -27.83 -34.42
N THR A 229 -43.42 -27.25 -35.53
CA THR A 229 -42.03 -26.80 -35.70
C THR A 229 -41.89 -25.28 -35.74
N ASP A 230 -42.97 -24.57 -36.07
CA ASP A 230 -43.01 -23.12 -36.15
C ASP A 230 -43.79 -22.54 -34.96
N PHE A 231 -43.12 -21.69 -34.18
CA PHE A 231 -43.68 -20.98 -33.04
C PHE A 231 -42.76 -19.82 -32.65
N ASP A 232 -43.39 -18.82 -32.04
CA ASP A 232 -42.71 -17.66 -31.49
C ASP A 232 -42.62 -17.76 -29.96
N LEU A 233 -41.55 -17.22 -29.39
CA LEU A 233 -41.37 -17.09 -27.95
C LEU A 233 -41.05 -15.65 -27.58
N ASP A 234 -41.84 -15.12 -26.66
CA ASP A 234 -41.54 -13.87 -25.98
C ASP A 234 -40.52 -14.11 -24.88
N ILE A 235 -39.53 -13.23 -24.81
CA ILE A 235 -38.56 -13.20 -23.72
C ILE A 235 -38.98 -12.08 -22.79
N VAL A 236 -39.17 -12.44 -21.53
CA VAL A 236 -39.63 -11.54 -20.49
C VAL A 236 -38.57 -11.41 -19.42
N SER A 237 -38.32 -10.20 -18.92
CA SER A 237 -37.38 -9.92 -17.83
C SER A 237 -38.13 -9.28 -16.67
N LEU A 238 -37.75 -9.64 -15.45
CA LEU A 238 -38.23 -8.96 -14.24
C LEU A 238 -37.47 -7.64 -14.09
N LYS A 239 -38.21 -6.55 -13.98
CA LYS A 239 -37.73 -5.21 -13.63
C LYS A 239 -38.43 -4.75 -12.35
N GLU A 240 -38.05 -3.60 -11.81
CA GLU A 240 -38.71 -3.01 -10.63
C GLU A 240 -40.19 -2.74 -10.90
N GLU A 241 -40.54 -2.32 -12.12
CA GLU A 241 -41.92 -2.10 -12.60
C GLU A 241 -42.69 -3.40 -12.89
N GLY A 242 -42.04 -4.56 -12.76
CA GLY A 242 -42.67 -5.88 -12.95
C GLY A 242 -42.11 -6.62 -14.16
N LEU A 243 -42.89 -7.58 -14.66
CA LEU A 243 -42.44 -8.45 -15.74
C LEU A 243 -42.68 -7.78 -17.10
N GLN A 244 -41.59 -7.45 -17.82
CA GLN A 244 -41.64 -6.75 -19.11
C GLN A 244 -41.08 -7.62 -20.24
N LYS A 245 -41.65 -7.50 -21.44
CA LYS A 245 -41.15 -8.15 -22.66
C LYS A 245 -39.89 -7.41 -23.14
N VAL A 246 -38.78 -8.14 -23.27
CA VAL A 246 -37.47 -7.60 -23.68
C VAL A 246 -37.05 -8.03 -25.08
N GLY A 247 -37.70 -9.05 -25.65
CA GLY A 247 -37.43 -9.50 -27.00
C GLY A 247 -38.38 -10.59 -27.46
N LYS A 248 -38.24 -10.97 -28.73
CA LYS A 248 -38.98 -12.03 -29.39
C LYS A 248 -38.01 -12.98 -30.08
N TRP A 249 -38.29 -14.27 -30.00
CA TRP A 249 -37.56 -15.31 -30.70
C TRP A 249 -38.49 -16.04 -31.68
N SER A 250 -37.98 -16.38 -32.85
CA SER A 250 -38.70 -17.14 -33.89
C SER A 250 -37.84 -18.26 -34.48
N ALA A 251 -38.47 -19.33 -34.96
CA ALA A 251 -37.78 -20.50 -35.53
C ALA A 251 -36.93 -20.18 -36.76
N SER A 252 -37.39 -19.28 -37.61
CA SER A 252 -36.72 -18.84 -38.83
C SER A 252 -35.80 -17.63 -38.62
N GLY A 253 -36.23 -16.66 -37.80
CA GLY A 253 -35.55 -15.37 -37.60
C GLY A 253 -34.58 -15.30 -36.42
N GLY A 254 -34.53 -16.32 -35.57
CA GLY A 254 -33.66 -16.32 -34.39
C GLY A 254 -34.11 -15.31 -33.33
N LEU A 255 -33.16 -14.83 -32.51
CA LEU A 255 -33.43 -13.88 -31.45
C LEU A 255 -33.44 -12.44 -31.99
N ASN A 256 -34.55 -11.74 -31.78
CA ASN A 256 -34.67 -10.31 -32.00
C ASN A 256 -34.96 -9.60 -30.66
N ILE A 257 -33.96 -8.90 -30.13
CA ILE A 257 -34.09 -8.18 -28.85
C ILE A 257 -34.63 -6.78 -29.16
N THR A 258 -35.80 -6.45 -28.62
CA THR A 258 -36.42 -5.12 -28.77
C THR A 258 -35.85 -4.11 -27.78
N GLU A 259 -35.23 -4.56 -26.68
CA GLU A 259 -34.25 -3.76 -25.98
C GLU A 259 -33.02 -3.59 -26.88
N VAL A 260 -32.83 -2.39 -27.42
CA VAL A 260 -31.54 -1.96 -27.97
C VAL A 260 -30.48 -2.29 -26.90
N PRO A 261 -29.51 -3.16 -27.17
CA PRO A 261 -28.35 -3.24 -26.29
C PRO A 261 -27.79 -1.83 -26.26
N ARG A 262 -27.65 -1.23 -25.09
CA ARG A 262 -26.80 -0.04 -24.93
C ARG A 262 -25.36 -0.44 -25.31
N GLN A 263 -25.10 -0.51 -26.60
CA GLN A 263 -23.78 -0.58 -27.18
C GLN A 263 -23.74 0.48 -28.26
N ASN A 264 -22.87 1.45 -28.00
CA ASN A 264 -22.38 2.51 -28.87
C ASN A 264 -23.30 3.72 -29.04
N GLY A 265 -23.30 4.52 -27.98
CA GLY A 265 -23.69 5.91 -27.96
C GLY A 265 -23.29 6.48 -26.62
N MET A 266 -22.11 7.10 -26.59
CA MET A 266 -21.48 7.79 -25.47
C MET A 266 -22.37 8.94 -24.99
N ASN A 267 -23.44 8.65 -24.25
CA ASN A 267 -24.15 9.64 -23.44
C ASN A 267 -23.61 9.54 -22.02
N ILE A 268 -22.69 10.47 -21.74
CA ILE A 268 -21.76 10.53 -20.61
C ILE A 268 -22.45 10.82 -19.26
N THR A 269 -23.78 10.90 -19.15
CA THR A 269 -24.40 11.54 -17.98
C THR A 269 -25.32 10.70 -17.07
N ASP A 270 -25.84 9.52 -17.44
CA ASP A 270 -26.94 8.90 -16.64
C ASP A 270 -26.74 7.45 -16.18
N SER A 271 -25.69 7.12 -15.42
CA SER A 271 -25.61 5.75 -14.84
C SER A 271 -24.98 5.62 -13.45
N LEU A 272 -24.56 6.71 -12.83
CA LEU A 272 -24.20 6.74 -11.41
C LEU A 272 -25.11 7.68 -10.61
N SER A 273 -25.80 8.61 -11.29
CA SER A 273 -26.86 9.45 -10.74
C SER A 273 -27.93 8.58 -10.04
N ASN A 274 -28.16 8.84 -8.76
CA ASN A 274 -29.16 8.18 -7.89
C ASN A 274 -28.88 6.72 -7.46
N ARG A 275 -27.63 6.23 -7.47
CA ARG A 275 -27.27 4.96 -6.81
C ARG A 275 -26.47 5.20 -5.54
N SER A 276 -26.80 4.46 -4.48
CA SER A 276 -26.00 4.41 -3.25
C SER A 276 -24.97 3.29 -3.34
N LEU A 277 -23.69 3.63 -3.34
CA LEU A 277 -22.58 2.68 -3.36
C LEU A 277 -22.08 2.38 -1.95
N VAL A 278 -21.83 1.10 -1.66
CA VAL A 278 -21.23 0.68 -0.40
C VAL A 278 -19.71 0.78 -0.50
N ILE A 279 -19.11 1.61 0.35
CA ILE A 279 -17.68 1.89 0.32
C ILE A 279 -17.01 1.28 1.53
N THR A 280 -16.11 0.32 1.30
CA THR A 280 -15.29 -0.26 2.36
C THR A 280 -14.01 0.56 2.56
N THR A 281 -13.64 0.79 3.81
CA THR A 281 -12.41 1.50 4.18
C THR A 281 -11.84 1.00 5.52
N ILE A 282 -10.68 1.52 5.89
CA ILE A 282 -9.96 1.22 7.13
C ILE A 282 -9.58 2.53 7.84
N LEU A 283 -9.55 2.53 9.17
CA LEU A 283 -9.09 3.67 9.96
C LEU A 283 -7.57 3.77 9.88
N GLU A 284 -7.06 4.84 9.28
CA GLU A 284 -5.64 5.13 9.18
C GLU A 284 -5.40 6.64 8.96
N GLU A 285 -4.60 7.25 9.83
CA GLU A 285 -4.29 8.69 9.76
C GLU A 285 -3.24 8.98 8.67
N PRO A 286 -3.38 10.04 7.84
CA PRO A 286 -4.47 11.04 7.75
C PRO A 286 -5.55 10.69 6.71
N TYR A 287 -5.62 9.44 6.25
CA TYR A 287 -6.48 9.04 5.14
C TYR A 287 -7.95 8.95 5.56
N VAL A 288 -8.24 8.25 6.66
CA VAL A 288 -9.58 8.10 7.26
C VAL A 288 -9.45 8.08 8.78
N MET A 289 -10.05 9.07 9.41
CA MET A 289 -10.02 9.33 10.84
C MET A 289 -11.45 9.51 11.35
N LEU A 290 -11.65 9.24 12.64
CA LEU A 290 -12.90 9.58 13.31
C LEU A 290 -12.92 11.08 13.61
N LYS A 291 -13.96 11.75 13.13
CA LYS A 291 -14.13 13.19 13.35
C LYS A 291 -14.37 13.49 14.82
N ARG A 292 -13.54 14.35 15.40
CA ARG A 292 -13.74 14.82 16.79
C ARG A 292 -14.85 15.87 16.79
N SER A 293 -15.98 15.57 17.43
CA SER A 293 -17.10 16.50 17.58
C SER A 293 -17.79 16.28 18.92
N ASP A 294 -18.25 17.36 19.53
CA ASP A 294 -19.04 17.31 20.77
C ASP A 294 -20.43 16.69 20.56
N LYS A 295 -20.88 16.59 19.30
CA LYS A 295 -22.15 15.96 18.91
C LYS A 295 -21.93 14.55 18.38
N ALA A 296 -22.81 13.62 18.74
CA ALA A 296 -22.84 12.29 18.16
C ALA A 296 -23.23 12.38 16.67
N LEU A 297 -22.24 12.32 15.78
CA LEU A 297 -22.43 12.27 14.34
C LEU A 297 -22.88 10.87 13.93
N VAL A 298 -23.75 10.78 12.92
CA VAL A 298 -24.32 9.50 12.43
C VAL A 298 -24.05 9.38 10.93
N GLY A 299 -23.86 8.15 10.45
CA GLY A 299 -23.61 7.89 9.02
C GLY A 299 -22.21 8.28 8.57
N ASN A 300 -22.12 8.94 7.42
CA ASN A 300 -20.86 9.28 6.74
C ASN A 300 -20.09 10.42 7.42
N ASP A 301 -20.78 11.35 8.10
CA ASP A 301 -20.17 12.54 8.69
C ASP A 301 -19.27 12.22 9.90
N ARG A 302 -19.29 10.98 10.38
CA ARG A 302 -18.41 10.47 11.43
C ARG A 302 -16.95 10.40 11.02
N PHE A 303 -16.68 10.38 9.71
CA PHE A 303 -15.34 10.21 9.18
C PHE A 303 -14.83 11.49 8.54
N GLU A 304 -13.54 11.74 8.71
CA GLU A 304 -12.80 12.80 8.03
C GLU A 304 -11.44 12.28 7.57
N GLY A 305 -10.79 12.95 6.62
CA GLY A 305 -9.48 12.54 6.11
C GLY A 305 -9.35 12.70 4.61
N PHE A 306 -8.14 12.47 4.10
CA PHE A 306 -7.82 12.63 2.69
C PHE A 306 -8.69 11.76 1.77
N CYS A 307 -8.90 10.48 2.12
CA CYS A 307 -9.72 9.57 1.34
C CYS A 307 -11.21 9.94 1.38
N ILE A 308 -11.67 10.56 2.49
CA ILE A 308 -13.05 11.03 2.62
C ILE A 308 -13.31 12.25 1.75
N ASP A 309 -12.37 13.20 1.72
CA ASP A 309 -12.48 14.37 0.85
C ASP A 309 -12.37 13.97 -0.64
N LEU A 310 -11.43 13.09 -0.99
CA LEU A 310 -11.34 12.53 -2.34
C LEU A 310 -12.64 11.82 -2.77
N LEU A 311 -13.25 11.07 -1.86
CA LEU A 311 -14.51 10.41 -2.12
C LEU A 311 -15.66 11.40 -2.35
N LYS A 312 -15.73 12.48 -1.56
CA LYS A 312 -16.71 13.56 -1.77
C LYS A 312 -16.55 14.20 -3.15
N GLU A 313 -15.31 14.40 -3.60
CA GLU A 313 -15.04 14.92 -4.94
C GLU A 313 -15.49 13.97 -6.04
N LEU A 314 -15.16 12.69 -5.91
CA LEU A 314 -15.60 11.68 -6.87
C LEU A 314 -17.13 11.57 -6.91
N ALA A 315 -17.79 11.62 -5.76
CA ALA A 315 -19.25 11.61 -5.66
C ALA A 315 -19.87 12.87 -6.30
N SER A 316 -19.27 14.04 -6.11
CA SER A 316 -19.74 15.29 -6.72
C SER A 316 -19.61 15.28 -8.24
N ILE A 317 -18.52 14.73 -8.79
CA ILE A 317 -18.27 14.68 -10.23
C ILE A 317 -19.14 13.61 -10.91
N LEU A 318 -19.27 12.44 -10.29
CA LEU A 318 -19.96 11.29 -10.88
C LEU A 318 -21.45 11.18 -10.47
N GLY A 319 -21.90 11.97 -9.49
CA GLY A 319 -23.30 12.08 -9.08
C GLY A 319 -23.86 10.90 -8.28
N PHE A 320 -23.02 10.07 -7.64
CA PHE A 320 -23.49 8.94 -6.83
C PHE A 320 -23.63 9.28 -5.35
N SER A 321 -24.56 8.63 -4.65
CA SER A 321 -24.60 8.62 -3.18
C SER A 321 -23.78 7.43 -2.67
N TYR A 322 -23.34 7.49 -1.42
CA TYR A 322 -22.51 6.42 -0.85
C TYR A 322 -22.75 6.23 0.64
N GLU A 323 -22.40 5.04 1.12
CA GLU A 323 -22.37 4.70 2.54
C GLU A 323 -20.97 4.15 2.89
N ILE A 324 -20.34 4.74 3.91
CA ILE A 324 -19.01 4.31 4.37
C ILE A 324 -19.16 3.18 5.40
N HIS A 325 -18.51 2.06 5.11
CA HIS A 325 -18.44 0.89 5.97
C HIS A 325 -16.97 0.60 6.34
N LEU A 326 -16.71 0.33 7.62
CA LEU A 326 -15.39 -0.08 8.08
C LEU A 326 -15.21 -1.57 7.88
N VAL A 327 -14.04 -1.97 7.40
CA VAL A 327 -13.69 -3.38 7.25
C VAL A 327 -13.70 -4.08 8.63
N PRO A 328 -14.46 -5.17 8.82
CA PRO A 328 -14.66 -5.78 10.15
C PRO A 328 -13.39 -6.34 10.80
N ASP A 329 -12.44 -6.83 9.99
CA ASP A 329 -11.19 -7.44 10.48
C ASP A 329 -10.04 -6.44 10.61
N GLY A 330 -10.23 -5.17 10.24
CA GLY A 330 -9.20 -4.14 10.26
C GLY A 330 -8.01 -4.43 9.34
N LYS A 331 -8.19 -5.22 8.28
CA LYS A 331 -7.09 -5.59 7.36
C LYS A 331 -7.33 -5.10 5.93
N TYR A 332 -6.24 -4.74 5.26
CA TYR A 332 -6.26 -4.42 3.84
C TYR A 332 -6.70 -5.60 2.96
N GLY A 333 -6.15 -6.78 3.25
CA GLY A 333 -6.35 -7.99 2.47
C GLY A 333 -5.02 -8.62 2.09
N PHE A 334 -4.81 -9.79 2.67
CA PHE A 334 -3.68 -10.69 2.48
C PHE A 334 -4.20 -12.05 2.01
N GLN A 335 -3.39 -12.75 1.22
CA GLN A 335 -3.72 -14.08 0.74
C GLN A 335 -3.00 -15.12 1.61
N ASP A 336 -3.75 -15.93 2.34
CA ASP A 336 -3.21 -17.03 3.13
C ASP A 336 -2.54 -18.09 2.23
N ASP A 337 -1.72 -18.98 2.80
CA ASP A 337 -1.04 -20.05 2.06
C ASP A 337 -2.03 -21.01 1.34
N LYS A 338 -3.29 -21.05 1.80
CA LYS A 338 -4.41 -21.79 1.17
C LYS A 338 -5.06 -21.05 0.00
N GLY A 339 -4.56 -19.88 -0.36
CA GLY A 339 -5.07 -19.04 -1.45
C GLY A 339 -6.33 -18.22 -1.11
N GLN A 340 -6.78 -18.20 0.14
CA GLN A 340 -7.96 -17.44 0.57
C GLN A 340 -7.59 -15.99 0.91
N TRP A 341 -8.43 -15.05 0.48
CA TRP A 341 -8.28 -13.62 0.78
C TRP A 341 -9.09 -13.22 2.02
N ASN A 342 -8.60 -12.24 2.77
CA ASN A 342 -9.30 -11.55 3.86
C ASN A 342 -9.38 -10.03 3.58
N GLY A 343 -9.82 -9.23 4.57
CA GLY A 343 -9.84 -7.77 4.49
C GLY A 343 -10.74 -7.17 3.41
N MET A 344 -10.45 -5.92 3.06
CA MET A 344 -11.16 -5.17 2.02
C MET A 344 -11.15 -5.89 0.66
N ILE A 345 -10.04 -6.58 0.31
CA ILE A 345 -9.97 -7.36 -0.94
C ILE A 345 -11.06 -8.45 -0.97
N LYS A 346 -11.29 -9.16 0.15
CA LYS A 346 -12.35 -10.17 0.23
C LYS A 346 -13.74 -9.55 0.09
N GLU A 347 -13.98 -8.39 0.68
CA GLU A 347 -15.28 -7.70 0.59
C GLU A 347 -15.64 -7.35 -0.86
N LEU A 348 -14.66 -6.87 -1.64
CA LEU A 348 -14.84 -6.59 -3.06
C LEU A 348 -15.03 -7.86 -3.90
N MET A 349 -14.32 -8.94 -3.59
CA MET A 349 -14.48 -10.23 -4.28
C MET A 349 -15.85 -10.86 -4.03
N GLU A 350 -16.43 -10.63 -2.86
CA GLU A 350 -17.75 -11.16 -2.46
C GLU A 350 -18.90 -10.20 -2.80
N HIS A 351 -18.61 -9.03 -3.42
CA HIS A 351 -19.57 -7.96 -3.65
C HIS A 351 -20.31 -7.52 -2.38
N ARG A 352 -19.64 -7.58 -1.22
CA ARG A 352 -20.13 -6.98 0.04
C ARG A 352 -19.88 -5.48 0.08
N ALA A 353 -18.91 -5.00 -0.69
CA ALA A 353 -18.66 -3.60 -0.96
C ALA A 353 -18.53 -3.37 -2.47
N ASP A 354 -18.95 -2.21 -2.94
CA ASP A 354 -18.88 -1.81 -4.35
C ASP A 354 -17.55 -1.15 -4.70
N LEU A 355 -16.96 -0.43 -3.74
CA LEU A 355 -15.69 0.29 -3.88
C LEU A 355 -14.87 0.17 -2.60
N ALA A 356 -13.55 0.09 -2.75
CA ALA A 356 -12.60 0.25 -1.64
C ALA A 356 -11.82 1.55 -1.83
N VAL A 357 -12.13 2.55 -0.99
CA VAL A 357 -11.45 3.85 -0.98
C VAL A 357 -10.63 3.95 0.30
N ALA A 358 -9.35 3.66 0.16
CA ALA A 358 -8.36 3.58 1.24
C ALA A 358 -6.96 3.77 0.62
N PRO A 359 -5.89 3.95 1.43
CA PRO A 359 -4.49 3.85 0.97
C PRO A 359 -4.12 2.40 0.58
N LEU A 360 -4.83 1.86 -0.41
CA LEU A 360 -4.69 0.48 -0.86
C LEU A 360 -3.62 0.39 -1.95
N THR A 361 -2.46 -0.16 -1.58
CA THR A 361 -1.34 -0.37 -2.51
C THR A 361 -1.73 -1.31 -3.65
N ILE A 362 -1.54 -0.85 -4.90
CA ILE A 362 -1.71 -1.68 -6.10
C ILE A 362 -0.57 -2.71 -6.14
N THR A 363 -0.93 -3.99 -6.17
CA THR A 363 0.05 -5.09 -6.29
C THR A 363 -0.45 -6.13 -7.28
N PHE A 364 0.48 -6.83 -7.93
CA PHE A 364 0.16 -7.88 -8.90
C PHE A 364 -0.80 -8.96 -8.36
N MET A 365 -0.66 -9.34 -7.08
CA MET A 365 -1.54 -10.36 -6.48
C MET A 365 -2.96 -9.82 -6.27
N ARG A 366 -3.10 -8.56 -5.85
CA ARG A 366 -4.41 -7.92 -5.66
C ARG A 366 -5.09 -7.67 -7.00
N GLU A 367 -4.35 -7.24 -8.01
CA GLU A 367 -4.86 -6.99 -9.38
C GLU A 367 -5.34 -8.28 -10.08
N LYS A 368 -4.81 -9.45 -9.69
CA LYS A 368 -5.37 -10.73 -10.14
C LYS A 368 -6.77 -10.99 -9.54
N ALA A 369 -7.00 -10.54 -8.31
CA ALA A 369 -8.22 -10.81 -7.54
C ALA A 369 -9.33 -9.78 -7.79
N ILE A 370 -8.98 -8.50 -7.88
CA ILE A 370 -9.87 -7.34 -8.06
C ILE A 370 -9.27 -6.39 -9.10
N ASP A 371 -10.07 -5.46 -9.61
CA ASP A 371 -9.58 -4.45 -10.56
C ASP A 371 -9.30 -3.12 -9.84
N PHE A 372 -8.28 -2.39 -10.28
CA PHE A 372 -7.92 -1.07 -9.72
C PHE A 372 -8.18 0.06 -10.72
N SER A 373 -8.42 1.26 -10.19
CA SER A 373 -8.30 2.50 -10.95
C SER A 373 -6.83 2.83 -11.25
N LYS A 374 -6.60 3.88 -12.05
CA LYS A 374 -5.28 4.54 -12.06
C LYS A 374 -4.92 5.03 -10.64
N PRO A 375 -3.63 5.01 -10.27
CA PRO A 375 -3.20 5.44 -8.96
C PRO A 375 -3.51 6.93 -8.76
N PHE A 376 -4.05 7.28 -7.60
CA PHE A 376 -4.29 8.67 -7.23
C PHE A 376 -3.09 9.24 -6.47
N LEU A 377 -2.41 8.46 -5.64
CA LEU A 377 -1.23 8.91 -4.90
C LEU A 377 -0.04 7.98 -5.16
N ASN A 378 1.06 8.54 -5.65
CA ASN A 378 2.32 7.82 -5.82
C ASN A 378 3.07 7.73 -4.48
N THR A 379 3.59 6.56 -4.17
CA THR A 379 4.30 6.27 -2.91
C THR A 379 5.35 5.18 -3.15
N GLY A 380 6.14 4.85 -2.14
CA GLY A 380 6.98 3.67 -2.16
C GLY A 380 7.57 3.36 -0.79
N ILE A 381 8.25 2.23 -0.67
CA ILE A 381 8.84 1.80 0.60
C ILE A 381 10.03 2.72 0.90
N SER A 382 10.05 3.26 2.11
CA SER A 382 11.16 4.02 2.65
C SER A 382 11.38 3.64 4.12
N ILE A 383 12.41 4.19 4.75
CA ILE A 383 12.86 3.80 6.08
C ILE A 383 12.56 4.92 7.08
N LEU A 384 11.78 4.60 8.09
CA LEU A 384 11.55 5.47 9.25
C LEU A 384 12.56 5.11 10.34
N TYR A 385 13.31 6.10 10.80
CA TYR A 385 14.22 5.96 11.93
C TYR A 385 14.11 7.16 12.88
N ARG A 386 14.62 7.01 14.10
CA ARG A 386 14.69 8.14 15.03
C ARG A 386 15.73 9.15 14.52
N ARG A 387 15.42 10.44 14.68
CA ARG A 387 16.37 11.52 14.41
C ARG A 387 17.62 11.29 15.27
N PRO A 388 18.82 11.23 14.69
CA PRO A 388 20.03 11.16 15.50
C PRO A 388 20.13 12.45 16.32
N ASN A 389 20.40 12.32 17.62
CA ASN A 389 20.78 13.49 18.41
C ASN A 389 22.11 13.99 17.86
N SER A 390 22.27 15.31 17.73
CA SER A 390 23.56 15.90 17.39
C SER A 390 24.62 15.26 18.28
N THR A 391 25.62 14.61 17.66
CA THR A 391 26.69 13.98 18.40
C THR A 391 27.33 15.05 19.24
N ASN A 392 27.20 14.97 20.56
CA ASN A 392 27.85 15.89 21.49
C ASN A 392 29.30 16.02 21.02
N SER A 393 29.65 17.22 20.56
CA SER A 393 31.01 17.50 20.13
C SER A 393 31.92 17.15 21.31
N GLY A 394 32.81 16.18 21.11
CA GLY A 394 33.71 15.75 22.17
C GLY A 394 34.51 16.96 22.66
N PHE A 395 34.99 16.93 23.91
CA PHE A 395 35.77 18.04 24.49
C PHE A 395 36.94 18.51 23.60
N PHE A 396 37.48 17.63 22.75
CA PHE A 396 38.56 17.93 21.78
C PHE A 396 38.06 18.31 20.38
N SER A 397 36.83 18.82 20.24
CA SER A 397 36.24 19.23 18.95
C SER A 397 37.12 20.21 18.16
N PHE A 398 37.89 21.05 18.85
CA PHE A 398 38.83 21.99 18.23
C PHE A 398 39.97 21.31 17.43
N LEU A 399 40.25 20.01 17.63
CA LEU A 399 41.24 19.28 16.84
C LEU A 399 40.66 18.69 15.54
N ASN A 400 39.34 18.56 15.43
CA ASN A 400 38.63 17.96 14.28
C ASN A 400 38.76 18.70 12.94
N PRO A 401 39.00 20.03 12.86
CA PRO A 401 39.14 20.73 11.57
C PRO A 401 40.30 20.25 10.69
N MET A 402 41.26 19.51 11.26
CA MET A 402 42.33 18.86 10.53
C MET A 402 42.39 17.38 10.90
N THR A 403 42.72 16.53 9.94
CA THR A 403 42.89 15.09 10.19
C THR A 403 44.06 14.84 11.15
N PRO A 404 44.00 13.78 11.98
CA PRO A 404 45.08 13.43 12.90
C PRO A 404 46.46 13.30 12.23
N ASP A 405 46.50 12.86 10.98
CA ASP A 405 47.73 12.74 10.20
C ASP A 405 48.44 14.09 10.00
N ILE A 406 47.69 15.16 9.76
CA ILE A 406 48.25 16.51 9.56
C ILE A 406 48.89 17.00 10.85
N TRP A 407 48.29 16.73 12.01
CA TRP A 407 48.87 17.06 13.31
C TRP A 407 50.22 16.36 13.53
N VAL A 408 50.34 15.10 13.13
CA VAL A 408 51.61 14.37 13.19
C VAL A 408 52.64 14.99 12.24
N TYR A 409 52.26 15.36 11.01
CA TYR A 409 53.18 16.02 10.08
C TYR A 409 53.64 17.40 10.56
N ILE A 410 52.76 18.19 11.19
CA ILE A 410 53.13 19.49 11.80
C ILE A 410 54.16 19.27 12.92
N LEU A 411 53.95 18.27 13.78
CA LEU A 411 54.90 17.93 14.86
C LEU A 411 56.26 17.49 14.30
N LEU A 412 56.27 16.64 13.27
CA LEU A 412 57.50 16.19 12.61
C LEU A 412 58.24 17.35 11.93
N ALA A 413 57.51 18.23 11.23
CA ALA A 413 58.08 19.42 10.60
C ALA A 413 58.69 20.38 11.64
N TYR A 414 57.99 20.60 12.76
CA TYR A 414 58.48 21.41 13.89
C TYR A 414 59.80 20.88 14.46
N LEU A 415 59.87 19.57 14.75
CA LEU A 415 61.09 18.94 15.26
C LEU A 415 62.21 19.01 14.22
N GLY A 416 61.91 18.73 12.95
CA GLY A 416 62.86 18.78 11.85
C GLY A 416 63.49 20.18 11.67
N VAL A 417 62.65 21.22 11.61
CA VAL A 417 63.12 22.60 11.45
C VAL A 417 63.93 23.06 12.65
N SER A 418 63.53 22.70 13.88
CA SER A 418 64.27 23.05 15.09
C SER A 418 65.65 22.37 15.14
N CYS A 419 65.75 21.11 14.72
CA CYS A 419 67.03 20.40 14.61
C CYS A 419 67.93 20.99 13.51
N VAL A 420 67.37 21.30 12.34
CA VAL A 420 68.12 21.91 11.22
C VAL A 420 68.61 23.30 11.60
N LEU A 421 67.78 24.10 12.27
CA LEU A 421 68.15 25.41 12.80
C LEU A 421 69.30 25.30 13.80
N PHE A 422 69.23 24.34 14.75
CA PHE A 422 70.31 24.09 15.71
C PHE A 422 71.64 23.73 15.03
N VAL A 423 71.60 22.82 14.06
CA VAL A 423 72.79 22.38 13.33
C VAL A 423 73.42 23.55 12.55
N ILE A 424 72.63 24.30 11.80
CA ILE A 424 73.12 25.41 10.97
C ILE A 424 73.56 26.60 11.82
N ALA A 425 72.89 26.87 12.94
CA ALA A 425 73.32 27.90 13.89
C ALA A 425 74.67 27.55 14.55
N ARG A 426 74.98 26.26 14.75
CA ARG A 426 76.29 25.83 15.28
C ARG A 426 77.40 25.93 14.23
N PHE A 427 77.10 25.61 12.97
CA PHE A 427 78.05 25.65 11.85
C PHE A 427 78.33 27.05 11.31
N SER A 428 77.36 27.96 11.39
CA SER A 428 77.54 29.32 10.89
C SER A 428 78.41 30.15 11.84
N PRO A 429 79.60 30.62 11.43
CA PRO A 429 80.47 31.41 12.29
C PRO A 429 79.85 32.76 12.66
N TYR A 430 78.92 33.28 11.84
CA TYR A 430 78.26 34.57 12.05
C TYR A 430 77.18 34.57 13.15
N GLU A 431 76.82 33.40 13.70
CA GLU A 431 75.91 33.30 14.86
C GLU A 431 76.65 33.33 16.21
N TRP A 432 77.98 33.17 16.19
CA TRP A 432 78.83 33.30 17.37
C TRP A 432 79.10 34.77 17.65
N TYR A 433 78.89 35.21 18.89
CA TYR A 433 79.17 36.59 19.28
C TYR A 433 79.94 36.65 20.61
N ASP A 434 80.73 37.70 20.77
CA ASP A 434 81.47 37.93 22.00
C ASP A 434 80.53 38.41 23.10
N ALA A 435 80.38 37.60 24.15
CA ALA A 435 79.47 37.90 25.26
C ALA A 435 79.95 39.08 26.13
N HIS A 436 81.25 39.38 26.12
CA HIS A 436 81.87 40.44 26.92
C HIS A 436 82.77 41.34 26.06
N PRO A 437 82.20 42.21 25.21
CA PRO A 437 82.97 43.07 24.29
C PRO A 437 83.91 44.07 25.00
N CYS A 438 83.76 44.25 26.32
CA CYS A 438 84.58 45.13 27.15
C CYS A 438 85.87 44.48 27.68
N ASN A 439 86.11 43.18 27.45
CA ASN A 439 87.30 42.48 27.94
C ASN A 439 88.16 41.97 26.76
N PRO A 440 89.18 42.72 26.32
CA PRO A 440 89.91 42.50 25.06
C PRO A 440 90.88 41.28 25.05
N GLY A 441 90.62 40.25 25.87
CA GLY A 441 91.42 39.03 25.98
C GLY A 441 90.64 37.76 26.30
N SER A 442 89.29 37.77 26.21
CA SER A 442 88.48 36.57 26.36
C SER A 442 87.96 36.09 25.01
N ASP A 443 88.51 35.00 24.46
CA ASP A 443 88.04 34.31 23.24
C ASP A 443 86.73 33.52 23.46
N VAL A 444 85.93 33.89 24.47
CA VAL A 444 84.71 33.18 24.84
C VAL A 444 83.55 33.70 23.99
N VAL A 445 83.38 33.07 22.83
CA VAL A 445 82.23 33.27 21.95
C VAL A 445 81.02 32.46 22.46
N GLU A 446 79.87 33.10 22.54
CA GLU A 446 78.61 32.46 22.93
C GLU A 446 77.66 32.34 21.74
N ASN A 447 76.85 31.28 21.75
CA ASN A 447 75.80 31.04 20.76
C ASN A 447 74.49 30.79 21.49
N ASN A 448 73.48 31.63 21.21
CA ASN A 448 72.18 31.57 21.90
C ASN A 448 71.28 30.43 21.38
N PHE A 449 71.56 29.85 20.21
CA PHE A 449 70.80 28.72 19.68
C PHE A 449 71.31 27.38 20.24
N THR A 450 70.94 27.10 21.49
CA THR A 450 70.96 25.72 22.03
C THR A 450 69.81 24.91 21.43
N LEU A 451 69.84 23.58 21.56
CA LEU A 451 68.76 22.71 21.04
C LEU A 451 67.39 23.09 21.64
N LEU A 452 67.34 23.36 22.96
CA LEU A 452 66.13 23.80 23.66
C LEU A 452 65.70 25.20 23.21
N ASN A 453 66.63 26.12 23.02
CA ASN A 453 66.35 27.46 22.51
C ASN A 453 65.87 27.43 21.05
N SER A 454 66.33 26.47 20.25
CA SER A 454 65.87 26.24 18.89
C SER A 454 64.44 25.68 18.86
N PHE A 455 64.11 24.76 19.77
CA PHE A 455 62.73 24.31 19.99
C PHE A 455 61.82 25.46 20.45
N TRP A 456 62.31 26.34 21.33
CA TRP A 456 61.58 27.52 21.79
C TRP A 456 61.33 28.53 20.67
N PHE A 457 62.33 28.77 19.81
CA PHE A 457 62.18 29.58 18.60
C PHE A 457 61.09 29.02 17.65
N GLY A 458 61.08 27.70 17.46
CA GLY A 458 60.06 27.01 16.65
C GLY A 458 58.64 27.12 17.23
N VAL A 459 58.48 27.04 18.55
CA VAL A 459 57.18 27.21 19.23
C VAL A 459 56.69 28.66 19.17
N GLY A 460 57.57 29.63 19.47
CA GLY A 460 57.21 31.06 19.46
C GLY A 460 56.75 31.56 18.09
N SER A 461 57.31 31.00 17.01
CA SER A 461 56.90 31.29 15.63
C SER A 461 55.60 30.57 15.23
N LEU A 462 55.34 29.35 15.73
CA LEU A 462 54.07 28.66 15.52
C LEU A 462 52.91 29.34 16.28
N MET A 463 53.17 29.93 17.45
CA MET A 463 52.16 30.66 18.24
C MET A 463 51.98 32.13 17.84
N GLN A 464 52.66 32.60 16.78
CA GLN A 464 52.64 33.99 16.31
C GLN A 464 53.08 35.05 17.35
N GLN A 465 53.74 34.65 18.43
CA GLN A 465 54.23 35.57 19.48
C GLN A 465 55.65 36.06 19.20
N GLY A 466 56.35 35.42 18.26
CA GLY A 466 57.77 35.67 18.01
C GLY A 466 58.67 35.00 19.05
N SER A 467 59.98 35.15 18.89
CA SER A 467 60.97 34.70 19.85
C SER A 467 61.93 35.85 20.15
N GLU A 468 62.37 35.97 21.39
CA GLU A 468 63.43 36.91 21.76
C GLU A 468 64.78 36.56 21.08
N LEU A 469 64.89 35.35 20.54
CA LEU A 469 66.04 34.84 19.82
C LEU A 469 65.95 35.24 18.34
N MET A 470 66.81 36.17 17.93
CA MET A 470 66.88 36.65 16.54
C MET A 470 68.06 36.02 15.79
N PRO A 471 67.83 35.29 14.68
CA PRO A 471 68.93 34.77 13.85
C PRO A 471 69.73 35.91 13.18
N LYS A 472 71.05 35.87 13.33
CA LYS A 472 71.97 36.89 12.79
C LYS A 472 72.47 36.52 11.40
N ALA A 473 72.77 35.23 11.16
CA ALA A 473 73.31 34.75 9.90
C ALA A 473 72.25 34.69 8.79
N LEU A 474 72.70 34.83 7.53
CA LEU A 474 71.78 34.77 6.39
C LEU A 474 71.13 33.39 6.23
N SER A 475 71.88 32.31 6.48
CA SER A 475 71.39 30.92 6.35
C SER A 475 70.27 30.58 7.34
N THR A 476 70.43 30.99 8.60
CA THR A 476 69.41 30.81 9.66
C THR A 476 68.19 31.72 9.43
N ARG A 477 68.38 32.93 8.89
CA ARG A 477 67.27 33.82 8.48
C ARG A 477 66.42 33.25 7.36
N ILE A 478 67.02 32.59 6.37
CA ILE A 478 66.27 31.94 5.27
C ILE A 478 65.38 30.82 5.84
N ILE A 479 65.93 29.98 6.72
CA ILE A 479 65.17 28.90 7.36
C ILE A 479 64.04 29.47 8.22
N GLY A 480 64.33 30.48 9.04
CA GLY A 480 63.32 31.18 9.83
C GLY A 480 62.23 31.81 8.97
N GLY A 481 62.59 32.44 7.85
CA GLY A 481 61.63 33.06 6.93
C GLY A 481 60.73 32.05 6.23
N ILE A 482 61.27 30.91 5.76
CA ILE A 482 60.47 29.83 5.16
C ILE A 482 59.56 29.20 6.23
N TRP A 483 60.07 29.00 7.44
CA TRP A 483 59.27 28.49 8.55
C TRP A 483 58.12 29.43 8.92
N TRP A 484 58.36 30.74 8.97
CA TRP A 484 57.31 31.74 9.21
C TRP A 484 56.24 31.74 8.12
N PHE A 485 56.63 31.60 6.86
CA PHE A 485 55.66 31.48 5.76
C PHE A 485 54.83 30.20 5.87
N PHE A 486 55.47 29.07 6.22
CA PHE A 486 54.79 27.80 6.45
C PHE A 486 53.79 27.88 7.63
N THR A 487 54.21 28.41 8.78
CA THR A 487 53.32 28.53 9.95
C THR A 487 52.16 29.49 9.68
N LEU A 488 52.38 30.58 8.95
CA LEU A 488 51.31 31.50 8.53
C LEU A 488 50.23 30.75 7.73
N ILE A 489 50.61 29.98 6.70
CA ILE A 489 49.66 29.23 5.88
C ILE A 489 48.88 28.22 6.71
N ILE A 490 49.56 27.45 7.58
CA ILE A 490 48.93 26.43 8.40
C ILE A 490 47.90 27.04 9.35
N ILE A 491 48.24 28.14 10.04
CA ILE A 491 47.34 28.79 10.98
C ILE A 491 46.15 29.41 10.26
N SER A 492 46.37 30.09 9.13
CA SER A 492 45.29 30.65 8.31
C SER A 492 44.35 29.56 7.77
N SER A 493 44.88 28.39 7.38
CA SER A 493 44.05 27.26 6.95
C SER A 493 43.28 26.65 8.12
N TYR A 494 43.88 26.56 9.31
CA TYR A 494 43.20 26.07 10.50
C TYR A 494 42.06 27.01 10.92
N THR A 495 42.29 28.32 10.95
CA THR A 495 41.23 29.28 11.30
C THR A 495 40.08 29.27 10.30
N ALA A 496 40.38 29.12 8.99
CA ALA A 496 39.36 28.98 7.95
C ALA A 496 38.53 27.70 8.12
N ASN A 497 39.18 26.54 8.33
CA ASN A 497 38.48 25.27 8.49
C ASN A 497 37.71 25.19 9.82
N LEU A 498 38.25 25.76 10.90
CA LEU A 498 37.57 25.84 12.18
C LEU A 498 36.30 26.70 12.07
N ALA A 499 36.37 27.85 11.38
CA ALA A 499 35.20 28.68 11.14
C ALA A 499 34.12 27.94 10.32
N ALA A 500 34.52 27.20 9.27
CA ALA A 500 33.59 26.39 8.47
C ALA A 500 33.01 25.19 9.25
N PHE A 501 33.79 24.60 10.15
CA PHE A 501 33.34 23.47 10.97
C PHE A 501 32.33 23.93 12.03
N LEU A 502 32.55 25.10 12.65
CA LEU A 502 31.65 25.65 13.65
C LEU A 502 30.32 26.16 13.06
N THR A 503 30.26 26.47 11.76
CA THR A 503 29.01 26.87 11.10
C THR A 503 28.18 25.69 10.59
N VAL A 504 28.76 24.50 10.46
CA VAL A 504 28.08 23.31 9.92
C VAL A 504 28.14 22.17 10.92
N GLU A 505 27.17 22.11 11.83
CA GLU A 505 26.92 20.89 12.59
C GLU A 505 26.26 19.86 11.66
N ARG A 506 27.07 18.91 11.15
CA ARG A 506 26.54 17.79 10.37
C ARG A 506 25.89 16.80 11.33
N MET A 507 24.59 16.57 11.15
CA MET A 507 23.93 15.40 11.73
C MET A 507 24.46 14.16 11.01
N ASP A 508 25.29 13.35 11.68
CA ASP A 508 25.80 12.11 11.14
C ASP A 508 24.73 11.01 11.30
N SER A 509 24.13 10.57 10.19
CA SER A 509 23.11 9.51 10.21
C SER A 509 23.81 8.15 10.19
N PRO A 510 23.50 7.22 11.10
CA PRO A 510 24.13 5.90 11.12
C PRO A 510 23.71 5.01 9.93
N VAL A 511 22.67 5.41 9.19
CA VAL A 511 22.11 4.69 8.04
C VAL A 511 21.72 5.72 6.99
N ASP A 512 22.13 5.51 5.74
CA ASP A 512 21.69 6.33 4.59
C ASP A 512 20.91 5.51 3.56
N SER A 513 21.15 4.19 3.49
CA SER A 513 20.53 3.32 2.50
C SER A 513 20.04 1.99 3.08
N ALA A 514 19.14 1.32 2.35
CA ALA A 514 18.71 -0.04 2.67
C ALA A 514 19.86 -1.06 2.61
N ASP A 515 20.88 -0.80 1.78
CA ASP A 515 22.08 -1.66 1.70
C ASP A 515 22.90 -1.60 2.99
N ASP A 516 22.97 -0.43 3.64
CA ASP A 516 23.69 -0.27 4.90
C ASP A 516 23.03 -1.07 6.01
N LEU A 517 21.69 -1.04 6.07
CA LEU A 517 20.91 -1.90 6.97
C LEU A 517 21.17 -3.39 6.72
N ALA A 518 21.34 -3.80 5.46
CA ALA A 518 21.59 -5.19 5.11
C ALA A 518 23.01 -5.66 5.46
N LYS A 519 23.99 -4.76 5.53
CA LYS A 519 25.39 -5.07 5.88
C LYS A 519 25.61 -5.17 7.39
N GLN A 520 24.80 -4.47 8.18
CA GLN A 520 24.94 -4.38 9.63
C GLN A 520 23.88 -5.23 10.38
N THR A 521 24.14 -5.53 11.65
CA THR A 521 23.21 -6.30 12.52
C THR A 521 22.91 -5.63 13.86
N LYS A 522 23.40 -4.41 14.09
CA LYS A 522 23.26 -3.65 15.33
C LYS A 522 21.88 -3.01 15.45
N ILE A 523 21.42 -2.38 14.37
CA ILE A 523 20.10 -1.77 14.23
C ILE A 523 19.15 -2.84 13.72
N GLU A 524 18.14 -3.16 14.50
CA GLU A 524 17.08 -4.06 14.06
C GLU A 524 16.17 -3.35 13.07
N TYR A 525 15.60 -4.09 12.12
CA TYR A 525 14.63 -3.54 11.19
C TYR A 525 13.51 -4.52 10.88
N GLY A 526 12.37 -3.97 10.44
CA GLY A 526 11.33 -4.79 9.85
C GLY A 526 10.09 -4.05 9.41
N VAL A 527 8.97 -4.76 9.35
CA VAL A 527 7.77 -4.40 8.59
C VAL A 527 6.50 -4.74 9.36
N VAL A 528 5.38 -4.11 8.97
CA VAL A 528 4.05 -4.46 9.47
C VAL A 528 3.63 -5.84 8.96
N LYS A 529 3.13 -6.68 9.86
CA LYS A 529 2.66 -8.04 9.57
C LYS A 529 1.43 -8.00 8.63
N ASP A 530 1.34 -8.98 7.73
CA ASP A 530 0.27 -9.09 6.73
C ASP A 530 0.17 -7.90 5.75
N GLY A 531 1.20 -7.04 5.71
CA GLY A 531 1.27 -5.85 4.85
C GLY A 531 1.78 -6.14 3.43
N ALA A 532 1.60 -5.15 2.53
CA ALA A 532 2.12 -5.21 1.16
C ALA A 532 3.66 -5.20 1.15
N THR A 533 4.29 -4.43 2.03
CA THR A 533 5.76 -4.35 2.20
C THR A 533 6.36 -5.68 2.63
N MET A 534 5.74 -6.40 3.57
CA MET A 534 6.16 -7.75 3.94
C MET A 534 6.12 -8.72 2.76
N SER A 535 5.03 -8.68 1.97
CA SER A 535 4.87 -9.52 0.78
C SER A 535 5.88 -9.18 -0.32
N PHE A 536 6.30 -7.92 -0.41
CA PHE A 536 7.35 -7.47 -1.34
C PHE A 536 8.70 -8.10 -0.99
N PHE A 537 9.16 -7.98 0.27
CA PHE A 537 10.45 -8.58 0.68
C PHE A 537 10.42 -10.11 0.60
N LYS A 538 9.29 -10.76 0.92
CA LYS A 538 9.12 -12.22 0.80
C LYS A 538 9.27 -12.74 -0.64
N LYS A 539 8.95 -11.93 -1.65
CA LYS A 539 8.94 -12.34 -3.07
C LYS A 539 10.04 -11.68 -3.90
N SER A 540 10.78 -10.75 -3.32
CA SER A 540 11.86 -10.04 -4.01
C SER A 540 12.95 -11.02 -4.44
N ARG A 541 13.57 -10.73 -5.60
CA ARG A 541 14.71 -11.49 -6.15
C ARG A 541 16.01 -10.69 -6.14
N VAL A 542 15.99 -9.50 -5.54
CA VAL A 542 17.18 -8.65 -5.43
C VAL A 542 17.98 -9.12 -4.22
N SER A 543 19.28 -9.38 -4.42
CA SER A 543 20.15 -9.99 -3.39
C SER A 543 20.14 -9.24 -2.05
N THR A 544 20.10 -7.91 -2.06
CA THR A 544 20.00 -7.11 -0.82
C THR A 544 18.70 -7.40 -0.09
N PHE A 545 17.56 -7.34 -0.79
CA PHE A 545 16.23 -7.53 -0.20
C PHE A 545 15.98 -8.98 0.23
N GLU A 546 16.57 -9.95 -0.46
CA GLU A 546 16.57 -11.36 -0.03
C GLU A 546 17.35 -11.54 1.28
N LYS A 547 18.52 -10.91 1.43
CA LYS A 547 19.27 -10.90 2.70
C LYS A 547 18.49 -10.22 3.82
N MET A 548 17.86 -9.08 3.55
CA MET A 548 17.00 -8.40 4.51
C MET A 548 15.81 -9.27 4.92
N TRP A 549 15.19 -9.98 3.97
CA TRP A 549 14.11 -10.92 4.26
C TRP A 549 14.60 -12.12 5.07
N ALA A 550 15.77 -12.68 4.77
CA ALA A 550 16.38 -13.74 5.56
C ALA A 550 16.63 -13.29 7.01
N PHE A 551 17.11 -12.06 7.20
CA PHE A 551 17.26 -11.47 8.53
C PHE A 551 15.92 -11.32 9.26
N MET A 552 14.93 -10.67 8.63
CA MET A 552 13.59 -10.47 9.22
C MET A 552 12.86 -11.79 9.53
N SER A 553 12.97 -12.77 8.63
CA SER A 553 12.33 -14.08 8.79
C SER A 553 12.99 -14.95 9.86
N SER A 554 14.28 -14.78 10.12
CA SER A 554 14.98 -15.43 11.24
C SER A 554 14.59 -14.86 12.61
N ARG A 555 14.14 -13.59 12.65
CA ARG A 555 13.81 -12.85 13.88
C ARG A 555 12.35 -12.37 13.90
N GLN A 556 11.41 -13.26 13.60
CA GLN A 556 10.00 -12.86 13.41
C GLN A 556 9.37 -12.15 14.61
N SER A 557 9.75 -12.52 15.84
CA SER A 557 9.23 -11.91 17.07
C SER A 557 9.70 -10.48 17.28
N THR A 558 10.87 -10.11 16.76
CA THR A 558 11.43 -8.77 16.92
C THR A 558 11.35 -7.95 15.63
N SER A 559 11.38 -8.52 14.43
CA SER A 559 11.32 -7.72 13.20
C SER A 559 9.90 -7.27 12.83
N PHE A 560 8.85 -8.05 13.14
CA PHE A 560 7.49 -7.74 12.69
C PHE A 560 6.66 -7.00 13.75
N VAL A 561 5.93 -5.97 13.31
CA VAL A 561 5.00 -5.19 14.15
C VAL A 561 3.55 -5.44 13.72
N LYS A 562 2.59 -5.27 14.65
CA LYS A 562 1.16 -5.55 14.37
C LYS A 562 0.47 -4.40 13.64
N SER A 563 0.79 -3.17 14.02
CA SER A 563 0.24 -1.93 13.46
C SER A 563 1.37 -0.94 13.16
N ILE A 564 1.08 0.05 12.34
CA ILE A 564 1.99 1.17 12.06
C ILE A 564 2.29 1.93 13.36
N GLU A 565 1.29 2.17 14.20
CA GLU A 565 1.44 2.90 15.48
C GLU A 565 2.40 2.18 16.44
N ASP A 566 2.24 0.86 16.61
CA ASP A 566 3.16 0.04 17.41
C ASP A 566 4.60 0.14 16.88
N GLY A 567 4.73 0.20 15.56
CA GLY A 567 6.00 0.38 14.87
C GLY A 567 6.64 1.74 15.15
N ILE A 568 5.88 2.83 15.04
CA ILE A 568 6.34 4.19 15.34
C ILE A 568 6.82 4.29 16.79
N GLN A 569 6.02 3.79 17.74
CA GLN A 569 6.38 3.78 19.16
C GLN A 569 7.67 3.00 19.43
N ARG A 570 7.93 1.94 18.65
CA ARG A 570 9.15 1.16 18.78
C ARG A 570 10.39 1.88 18.22
N VAL A 571 10.25 2.55 17.07
CA VAL A 571 11.33 3.37 16.49
C VAL A 571 11.75 4.47 17.47
N LEU A 572 10.79 5.06 18.21
CA LEU A 572 11.08 6.08 19.22
C LEU A 572 11.81 5.54 20.46
N LYS A 573 11.50 4.30 20.88
CA LYS A 573 12.01 3.72 22.14
C LYS A 573 13.31 2.93 21.99
N SER A 574 13.60 2.41 20.80
CA SER A 574 14.71 1.48 20.56
C SER A 574 15.45 1.79 19.27
N ASP A 575 16.67 1.28 19.11
CA ASP A 575 17.42 1.35 17.85
C ASP A 575 16.84 0.37 16.81
N TYR A 576 15.64 0.71 16.34
CA TYR A 576 14.85 -0.05 15.36
C TYR A 576 14.47 0.85 14.19
N ALA A 577 14.62 0.32 12.96
CA ALA A 577 14.20 0.99 11.73
C ALA A 577 12.96 0.30 11.14
N LEU A 578 11.94 1.09 10.81
CA LEU A 578 10.68 0.58 10.28
C LEU A 578 10.57 0.86 8.79
N LEU A 579 10.36 -0.18 7.99
CA LEU A 579 10.11 -0.06 6.56
C LEU A 579 8.61 0.10 6.32
N MET A 580 8.20 1.26 5.80
CA MET A 580 6.80 1.60 5.54
C MET A 580 6.66 2.50 4.30
N GLU A 581 5.44 2.83 3.89
CA GLU A 581 5.21 3.74 2.77
C GLU A 581 5.67 5.18 3.05
N SER A 582 6.32 5.81 2.06
CA SER A 582 6.92 7.14 2.16
C SER A 582 5.90 8.24 2.47
N THR A 583 4.67 8.13 1.96
CA THR A 583 3.60 9.10 2.23
C THR A 583 3.18 9.09 3.70
N THR A 584 3.24 7.92 4.35
CA THR A 584 2.96 7.77 5.78
C THR A 584 4.14 8.26 6.61
N ILE A 585 5.39 8.01 6.18
CA ILE A 585 6.57 8.60 6.81
C ILE A 585 6.51 10.12 6.77
N GLU A 586 6.25 10.70 5.60
CA GLU A 586 6.14 12.16 5.42
C GLU A 586 5.16 12.77 6.42
N TYR A 587 4.00 12.15 6.61
CA TYR A 587 3.00 12.57 7.60
C TYR A 587 3.53 12.48 9.04
N VAL A 588 4.06 11.32 9.41
CA VAL A 588 4.52 11.05 10.78
C VAL A 588 5.72 11.93 11.16
N THR A 589 6.64 12.19 10.23
CA THR A 589 7.80 13.07 10.47
C THR A 589 7.41 14.54 10.62
N ARG A 590 6.30 14.96 10.01
CA ARG A 590 5.76 16.32 10.21
C ARG A 590 5.14 16.46 11.60
N ILE A 591 4.42 15.44 12.08
CA ILE A 591 3.85 15.43 13.45
C ILE A 591 4.93 15.31 14.52
N ASN A 592 5.89 14.41 14.31
CA ASN A 592 6.88 14.05 15.32
C ASN A 592 8.31 14.28 14.82
N CYS A 593 8.91 15.34 15.33
CA CYS A 593 10.25 15.81 14.92
C CYS A 593 11.39 14.90 15.40
N ASN A 594 11.10 13.96 16.31
CA ASN A 594 12.08 12.96 16.75
C ASN A 594 12.25 11.82 15.74
N LEU A 595 11.53 11.86 14.62
CA LEU A 595 11.60 10.88 13.55
C LEU A 595 12.11 11.54 12.28
N THR A 596 12.84 10.76 11.49
CA THR A 596 13.39 11.18 10.20
C THR A 596 13.23 10.08 9.19
N GLN A 597 12.91 10.47 7.95
CA GLN A 597 13.04 9.57 6.82
C GLN A 597 14.52 9.37 6.50
N VAL A 598 14.92 8.11 6.35
CA VAL A 598 16.28 7.73 5.97
C VAL A 598 16.26 7.13 4.57
N GLY A 599 17.16 7.63 3.72
CA GLY A 599 17.33 7.15 2.36
C GLY A 599 16.21 7.52 1.39
N GLY A 600 16.41 7.08 0.15
CA GLY A 600 15.45 7.25 -0.94
C GLY A 600 14.32 6.23 -0.93
N ILE A 601 13.40 6.38 -1.87
CA ILE A 601 12.32 5.43 -2.08
C ILE A 601 12.87 4.16 -2.75
N ILE A 602 12.64 3.01 -2.14
CA ILE A 602 13.17 1.70 -2.57
C ILE A 602 12.44 1.16 -3.80
N ASP A 603 11.14 1.42 -3.91
CA ASP A 603 10.31 1.00 -5.03
C ASP A 603 9.33 2.09 -5.48
N SER A 604 8.72 1.92 -6.65
CA SER A 604 7.70 2.83 -7.15
C SER A 604 6.34 2.14 -7.12
N LYS A 605 5.45 2.63 -6.26
CA LYS A 605 4.10 2.12 -6.04
C LYS A 605 3.09 3.27 -6.09
N GLY A 606 1.81 2.90 -6.05
CA GLY A 606 0.73 3.87 -5.93
C GLY A 606 -0.46 3.29 -5.20
N TYR A 607 -1.23 4.18 -4.57
CA TYR A 607 -2.55 3.88 -4.05
C TYR A 607 -3.58 4.05 -5.14
N GLY A 608 -4.45 3.05 -5.28
CA GLY A 608 -5.54 3.04 -6.23
C GLY A 608 -6.86 2.67 -5.56
N ILE A 609 -7.97 3.04 -6.20
CA ILE A 609 -9.30 2.65 -5.73
C ILE A 609 -9.57 1.22 -6.21
N GLY A 610 -9.92 0.35 -5.26
CA GLY A 610 -10.27 -1.04 -5.54
C GLY A 610 -11.72 -1.16 -6.00
N THR A 611 -11.94 -1.96 -7.06
CA THR A 611 -13.27 -2.26 -7.61
C THR A 611 -13.44 -3.77 -7.80
N PRO A 612 -14.65 -4.34 -7.68
CA PRO A 612 -14.88 -5.72 -8.03
C PRO A 612 -14.49 -6.00 -9.48
N LYS A 613 -14.01 -7.21 -9.75
CA LYS A 613 -13.48 -7.58 -11.05
C LYS A 613 -14.53 -7.43 -12.16
N GLY A 614 -14.21 -6.68 -13.22
CA GLY A 614 -15.13 -6.39 -14.32
C GLY A 614 -16.21 -5.36 -13.96
N SER A 615 -16.02 -4.56 -12.91
CA SER A 615 -16.96 -3.52 -12.51
C SER A 615 -17.06 -2.41 -13.57
N PRO A 616 -18.28 -1.97 -13.95
CA PRO A 616 -18.47 -0.84 -14.86
C PRO A 616 -18.06 0.51 -14.26
N TYR A 617 -17.80 0.57 -12.94
CA TYR A 617 -17.42 1.80 -12.24
C TYR A 617 -15.95 2.17 -12.43
N ARG A 618 -15.08 1.18 -12.68
CA ARG A 618 -13.62 1.36 -12.76
C ARG A 618 -13.22 2.44 -13.76
N ASP A 619 -13.76 2.39 -14.97
CA ASP A 619 -13.36 3.31 -16.05
C ASP A 619 -13.84 4.74 -15.76
N LYS A 620 -15.05 4.90 -15.22
CA LYS A 620 -15.59 6.20 -14.82
C LYS A 620 -14.78 6.82 -13.68
N ILE A 621 -14.46 6.03 -12.66
CA ILE A 621 -13.61 6.45 -11.53
C ILE A 621 -12.22 6.81 -12.02
N THR A 622 -11.65 6.02 -12.94
CA THR A 622 -10.33 6.30 -13.50
C THR A 622 -10.30 7.64 -14.23
N ILE A 623 -11.30 7.93 -15.08
CA ILE A 623 -11.41 9.20 -15.78
C ILE A 623 -11.58 10.35 -14.78
N ALA A 624 -12.42 10.18 -13.75
CA ALA A 624 -12.63 11.20 -12.73
C ALA A 624 -11.35 11.48 -11.91
N ILE A 625 -10.58 10.46 -11.54
CA ILE A 625 -9.28 10.63 -10.85
C ILE A 625 -8.30 11.41 -11.74
N LEU A 626 -8.25 11.10 -13.04
CA LEU A 626 -7.38 11.82 -13.98
C LEU A 626 -7.80 13.29 -14.09
N GLY A 627 -9.10 13.59 -14.13
CA GLY A 627 -9.59 14.98 -14.10
C GLY A 627 -9.18 15.73 -12.83
N ILE A 628 -9.36 15.11 -11.65
CA ILE A 628 -8.94 15.71 -10.35
C ILE A 628 -7.42 15.93 -10.31
N LEU A 629 -6.64 15.07 -10.96
CA LEU A 629 -5.18 15.16 -11.04
C LEU A 629 -4.75 16.29 -11.99
N GLU A 630 -5.34 16.40 -13.18
CA GLU A 630 -5.07 17.46 -14.17
C GLU A 630 -5.46 18.85 -13.65
N ASP A 631 -6.56 18.95 -12.89
CA ASP A 631 -7.00 20.20 -12.25
C ASP A 631 -6.11 20.61 -11.06
N GLY A 632 -5.15 19.77 -10.64
CA GLY A 632 -4.30 20.03 -9.46
C GLY A 632 -5.02 19.91 -8.12
N ARG A 633 -6.30 19.52 -8.10
CA ARG A 633 -7.12 19.41 -6.88
C ARG A 633 -6.60 18.34 -5.92
N LEU A 634 -6.04 17.27 -6.46
CA LEU A 634 -5.45 16.22 -5.63
C LEU A 634 -4.24 16.71 -4.84
N HIS A 635 -3.44 17.61 -5.43
CA HIS A 635 -2.32 18.24 -4.73
C HIS A 635 -2.83 19.17 -3.62
N MET A 636 -3.89 19.94 -3.87
CA MET A 636 -4.52 20.77 -2.84
C MET A 636 -5.05 19.95 -1.66
N LEU A 637 -5.68 18.80 -1.94
CA LEU A 637 -6.12 17.85 -0.91
C LEU A 637 -4.93 17.27 -0.14
N LYS A 638 -3.84 16.89 -0.82
CA LYS A 638 -2.63 16.39 -0.14
C LYS A 638 -2.09 17.45 0.81
N GLU A 639 -1.90 18.68 0.32
CA GLU A 639 -1.36 19.77 1.13
C GLU A 639 -2.25 20.05 2.34
N LYS A 640 -3.58 20.10 2.18
CA LYS A 640 -4.53 20.28 3.29
C LYS A 640 -4.33 19.25 4.42
N TRP A 641 -4.13 17.98 4.09
CA TRP A 641 -4.06 16.90 5.09
C TRP A 641 -2.65 16.64 5.62
N TRP A 642 -1.61 17.01 4.86
CA TRP A 642 -0.20 16.89 5.28
C TRP A 642 0.39 18.19 5.86
N SER A 643 -0.28 19.34 5.76
CA SER A 643 0.19 20.64 6.30
C SER A 643 -0.13 20.86 7.80
N GLY A 644 -0.88 19.96 8.44
CA GLY A 644 -1.54 20.19 9.73
C GLY A 644 -0.67 20.18 11.00
N SER A 645 0.63 19.96 10.91
CA SER A 645 1.53 20.05 12.07
C SER A 645 2.95 20.20 11.54
N SER A 646 3.42 21.43 11.43
CA SER A 646 4.83 21.68 11.22
C SER A 646 5.54 21.47 12.55
N CYS A 647 6.39 20.46 12.66
CA CYS A 647 7.70 20.70 13.25
C CYS A 647 8.16 22.06 12.73
N LEU A 648 8.24 23.07 13.59
CA LEU A 648 8.61 24.43 13.17
C LEU A 648 9.83 24.31 12.27
N GLU A 649 9.66 24.49 10.96
CA GLU A 649 10.73 24.59 9.97
C GLU A 649 11.48 25.93 10.10
N ASP A 650 11.47 26.52 11.30
CA ASP A 650 12.13 27.75 11.70
C ASP A 650 13.15 27.51 12.81
N GLU A 651 13.82 26.35 12.80
CA GLU A 651 15.27 26.41 12.99
C GLU A 651 15.90 26.49 11.59
N ARG A 652 15.69 27.64 10.93
CA ARG A 652 16.84 28.23 10.23
C ARG A 652 17.98 28.11 11.21
N TYR A 653 19.10 27.55 10.76
CA TYR A 653 20.35 27.50 11.50
C TYR A 653 20.73 28.93 11.93
N GLU A 654 20.07 29.47 12.95
CA GLU A 654 20.59 30.57 13.72
C GLU A 654 21.80 29.96 14.39
N THR A 655 22.96 30.37 13.92
CA THR A 655 24.23 30.11 14.55
C THR A 655 24.13 30.62 15.97
N GLY A 656 23.72 29.74 16.89
CA GLY A 656 23.65 30.03 18.30
C GLY A 656 25.04 30.42 18.81
N PRO A 657 25.12 31.17 19.92
CA PRO A 657 26.40 31.54 20.50
C PRO A 657 27.23 30.28 20.78
N MET A 658 28.54 30.34 20.52
CA MET A 658 29.46 29.21 20.71
C MET A 658 29.34 28.63 22.12
N GLY A 659 28.84 27.40 22.23
CA GLY A 659 28.63 26.73 23.50
C GLY A 659 29.93 26.28 24.18
N ILE A 660 29.89 26.12 25.50
CA ILE A 660 31.01 25.59 26.31
C ILE A 660 31.46 24.19 25.85
N GLN A 661 30.61 23.45 25.14
CA GLN A 661 30.92 22.10 24.63
C GLN A 661 32.01 22.13 23.55
N ASN A 662 32.02 23.15 22.68
CA ASN A 662 33.02 23.29 21.62
C ASN A 662 34.36 23.87 22.13
N LEU A 663 34.32 24.71 23.18
CA LEU A 663 35.49 25.42 23.74
C LEU A 663 36.03 24.80 25.05
N GLY A 664 35.30 23.86 25.65
CA GLY A 664 35.61 23.28 26.97
C GLY A 664 36.97 22.62 27.05
N GLY A 665 37.41 21.93 25.98
CA GLY A 665 38.74 21.31 25.95
C GLY A 665 39.90 22.29 26.06
N ILE A 666 39.74 23.52 25.56
CA ILE A 666 40.79 24.55 25.64
C ILE A 666 41.05 24.93 27.10
N PHE A 667 39.99 25.07 27.90
CA PHE A 667 40.11 25.34 29.34
C PHE A 667 40.76 24.19 30.11
N ILE A 668 40.47 22.93 29.73
CA ILE A 668 41.09 21.75 30.33
C ILE A 668 42.59 21.72 30.04
N VAL A 669 42.99 21.99 28.78
CA VAL A 669 44.41 22.05 28.40
C VAL A 669 45.12 23.15 29.19
N LEU A 670 44.52 24.35 29.30
CA LEU A 670 45.08 25.45 30.09
C LEU A 670 45.30 25.06 31.56
N ALA A 671 44.27 24.50 32.20
CA ALA A 671 44.36 24.07 33.60
C ALA A 671 45.44 22.99 33.80
N SER A 672 45.52 22.01 32.89
CA SER A 672 46.54 20.96 32.94
C SER A 672 47.96 21.52 32.79
N GLY A 673 48.15 22.52 31.91
CA GLY A 673 49.44 23.19 31.71
C GLY A 673 49.89 23.97 32.94
N LEU A 674 48.97 24.69 33.60
CA LEU A 674 49.26 25.41 34.85
C LEU A 674 49.70 24.45 35.97
N VAL A 675 48.95 23.36 36.15
CA VAL A 675 49.28 22.34 37.17
C VAL A 675 50.65 21.70 36.88
N LEU A 676 50.90 21.33 35.61
CA LEU A 676 52.19 20.76 35.21
C LEU A 676 53.34 21.74 35.47
N SER A 677 53.17 23.04 35.19
CA SER A 677 54.19 24.06 35.43
C SER A 677 54.57 24.16 36.92
N VAL A 678 53.59 24.07 37.82
CA VAL A 678 53.83 24.08 39.28
C VAL A 678 54.63 22.85 39.70
N PHE A 679 54.28 21.67 39.18
CA PHE A 679 55.03 20.44 39.47
C PHE A 679 56.47 20.49 38.96
N VAL A 680 56.69 21.02 37.76
CA VAL A 680 58.04 21.19 37.21
C VAL A 680 58.84 22.18 38.05
N ALA A 681 58.26 23.33 38.44
CA ALA A 681 58.92 24.32 39.30
C ALA A 681 59.30 23.74 40.67
N ILE A 682 58.42 22.95 41.29
CA ILE A 682 58.73 22.22 42.53
C ILE A 682 59.87 21.22 42.31
N GLY A 683 59.85 20.49 41.19
CA GLY A 683 60.91 19.56 40.81
C GLY A 683 62.27 20.24 40.64
N GLU A 684 62.31 21.37 39.92
CA GLU A 684 63.52 22.19 39.74
C GLU A 684 64.04 22.72 41.07
N PHE A 685 63.14 23.20 41.93
CA PHE A 685 63.49 23.68 43.25
C PHE A 685 64.12 22.58 44.11
N ILE A 686 63.53 21.38 44.14
CA ILE A 686 64.07 20.22 44.85
C ILE A 686 65.42 19.79 44.27
N TYR A 687 65.54 19.73 42.94
CA TYR A 687 66.78 19.36 42.26
C TYR A 687 67.92 20.34 42.56
N LYS A 688 67.62 21.64 42.50
CA LYS A 688 68.59 22.71 42.81
C LYS A 688 69.00 22.70 44.28
N LEU A 689 68.06 22.44 45.19
CA LEU A 689 68.36 22.26 46.61
C LEU A 689 69.30 21.07 46.84
N ARG A 690 69.02 19.89 46.28
CA ARG A 690 69.91 18.71 46.41
C ARG A 690 71.32 18.99 45.86
N LYS A 691 71.41 19.59 44.67
CA LYS A 691 72.69 19.93 44.05
C LYS A 691 73.49 20.96 44.85
N ASN A 692 72.81 21.92 45.49
CA ASN A 692 73.46 22.89 46.37
C ASN A 692 73.93 22.24 47.67
N THR A 693 73.14 21.33 48.27
CA THR A 693 73.58 20.54 49.43
C THR A 693 74.79 19.66 49.10
N GLU A 694 74.82 19.01 47.93
CA GLU A 694 75.99 18.25 47.46
C GLU A 694 77.22 19.15 47.25
N ARG A 695 77.05 20.34 46.67
CA ARG A 695 78.15 21.32 46.50
C ARG A 695 78.65 21.88 47.83
N GLU A 696 77.77 22.09 48.81
CA GLU A 696 78.14 22.51 50.16
C GLU A 696 78.86 21.39 50.92
N GLN A 697 78.44 20.12 50.76
CA GLN A 697 79.16 18.97 51.32
C GLN A 697 80.55 18.78 50.69
N VAL A 698 80.69 18.97 49.36
CA VAL A 698 82.01 18.91 48.68
C VAL A 698 82.92 20.07 49.12
N ARG A 699 82.39 21.28 49.36
CA ARG A 699 83.16 22.39 49.93
C ARG A 699 83.59 22.14 51.38
N LEU A 700 82.77 21.46 52.18
CA LEU A 700 83.12 21.07 53.56
C LEU A 700 84.18 19.95 53.62
N ILE A 701 84.27 19.09 52.61
CA ILE A 701 85.30 18.04 52.51
C ILE A 701 86.62 18.58 51.88
N GLY A 702 86.54 19.61 51.03
CA GLY A 702 87.70 20.26 50.40
C GLY A 702 88.51 21.22 51.30
N ASN A 703 87.96 21.63 52.47
CA ASN A 703 88.68 22.45 53.46
C ASN A 703 89.00 21.62 54.72
N ARG A 704 89.99 20.71 54.61
CA ARG A 704 90.72 20.16 55.76
C ARG A 704 92.21 20.51 55.64
N GLN A 705 92.57 21.72 56.04
CA GLN A 705 93.87 22.02 56.66
C GLN A 705 93.71 23.22 57.60
N PRO A 706 94.36 23.23 58.78
CA PRO A 706 93.97 24.09 59.88
C PRO A 706 94.64 25.46 59.78
N SER A 707 93.85 26.52 59.82
CA SER A 707 94.34 27.85 60.23
C SER A 707 93.35 28.47 61.20
N HIS A 708 93.81 28.65 62.43
CA HIS A 708 93.15 29.38 63.49
C HIS A 708 92.72 30.79 63.04
N ASN A 709 91.65 31.27 63.67
CA ASN A 709 91.15 32.66 63.71
C ASN A 709 90.28 33.14 62.54
N THR A 710 88.96 32.95 62.66
CA THR A 710 87.98 34.06 62.62
C THR A 710 86.57 33.55 62.97
N LEU A 711 86.24 33.62 64.26
CA LEU A 711 84.89 33.38 64.79
C LEU A 711 84.22 34.75 65.04
N ALA A 712 83.73 35.43 63.99
CA ALA A 712 82.85 36.60 64.15
C ALA A 712 82.31 37.14 62.80
N THR A 713 81.54 36.37 62.02
CA THR A 713 80.69 36.94 60.93
C THR A 713 79.65 35.98 60.35
N ALA A 714 79.17 34.99 61.10
CA ALA A 714 78.19 34.01 60.61
C ALA A 714 76.94 33.90 61.50
N LYS A 715 76.54 34.99 62.17
CA LYS A 715 75.29 35.07 62.94
C LYS A 715 74.29 36.13 62.47
N ASN A 716 74.60 36.92 61.44
CA ASN A 716 73.73 38.02 60.99
C ASN A 716 73.04 37.84 59.63
N THR A 717 73.20 36.68 58.96
CA THR A 717 72.58 36.45 57.64
C THR A 717 71.50 35.37 57.65
N LEU A 718 71.19 34.77 58.80
CA LEU A 718 70.10 33.80 58.97
C LEU A 718 68.81 34.42 59.54
N ALA A 719 68.80 35.72 59.85
CA ALA A 719 67.65 36.42 60.44
C ALA A 719 66.85 37.28 59.44
N THR A 720 67.26 37.36 58.18
CA THR A 720 66.64 38.28 57.19
C THR A 720 65.91 37.55 56.05
N THR A 721 65.98 36.22 55.97
CA THR A 721 65.33 35.40 54.93
C THR A 721 64.12 34.61 55.44
N GLN A 722 63.61 34.93 56.63
CA GLN A 722 62.40 34.33 57.22
C GLN A 722 61.24 35.34 57.33
N LYS A 723 61.37 36.54 56.75
CA LYS A 723 60.34 37.61 56.77
C LYS A 723 59.76 38.01 55.41
N THR A 724 60.04 37.27 54.35
CA THR A 724 59.49 37.52 52.99
C THR A 724 58.81 36.27 52.41
N LEU A 725 58.14 35.50 53.25
CA LEU A 725 57.26 34.39 52.83
C LEU A 725 55.86 34.45 53.47
N VAL A 726 55.46 35.64 53.92
CA VAL A 726 54.08 35.97 54.30
C VAL A 726 53.73 37.30 53.63
N HIS A 727 53.62 37.26 52.30
CA HIS A 727 52.81 38.13 51.44
C HIS A 727 53.25 37.93 49.98
N ALA A 728 52.69 36.89 49.36
CA ALA A 728 52.41 36.77 47.93
C ALA A 728 51.40 35.62 47.78
#